data_AF-A0A535Q5V1-F1
#
_entry.id   AF-A0A535Q5V1-F1
#
_cell.length_a   1.000
_cell.length_b   1.000
_cell.length_c   1.000
_cell.angle_alpha   90.00
_cell.angle_beta   90.00
_cell.angle_gamma   90.00
#
_symmetry.space_group_name_H-M   'P 1'
#
loop_
_entity.id
_entity.type
_entity.pdbx_description
1 polymer ?
#
loop_
_entity_poly.entity_id
_entity_poly.type
_entity_poly.pdbx_seq_one_letter_code
_entity_poly.pdbx_strand_id
1 'polypeptide(L)'
;MKSRPNPTLRIVMMAALVVALLPHPPQVASAQAVQAAARGTLPSDRLHFGISNDSGGELGWLVASKIPWRYRYQYLAGGINNFNGSTDPCAANAGWQTWNSPAGQFVTSYINDSVANSAIPVFTYYEIVQSNPSAGNESAELTKISTVCTMQRYWADFTVLMQKIGAYGGVAVVHVEPDFWGFMEQQSADPSTLPAVVASSGNPDLAGLPNTVQGMGWAFLKLRDKYAPNALLGIHASSWGSGVDIASDQRSSVDPAAEADKLAAFIDKAGIAGNPAGVTPWDLVFNDVADHDAGWYGAASNPHWWDRNNVVFPNFTRWLAFMNRLHTDTGLPLVEWQVPLGNQYFDTENNANGHYQDNRAEYFTSHPTQLTAAGIVAVLFGAGNAGQTTYTDAIGDGVTNPSPVASWQCNQCNSHVSTLSDDDGGFLRMAVGAYYRTYPGTACTLFPGDSIFNTDISNVPVSSQSSTWMGNMTQNANLHPDLGTVAQQYGMPVNVAPPPSTGLTPTFTYNSDSDHPAEGYPIDQSTLIEGGSGAPSGSDRHALVINKNTCKLYELFNLQNFTNGQQPSAGSGATWDLTSNAMRPDGFTSADAAGLPITPLLLRSDEIQAGIIAHAIRFTAHCTSTYIWPASHQAGSCNSAFPPMGARFRLRSNFNISTFSPSTQVVLRAFQHYGLILADNGSDWFFGGTTDDWWGTAAGSQVVSELKTIPAAQFDAIDESSLQVSTTSYQAVGGVHACSSVTDSPSPGSPQLRGTSVTFTATSTNCPNPLYQFWILPPGGIWQVAKAYSSANTFTWNTLGLAPGNYLYTAWARDAASTAPYDAFFAAQSYSLTLQSCTS
;
A
#
# COMPACT_ATOMS: atom_id res chain seq x y z
N MET A 1 -37.90 54.31 -23.36
CA MET A 1 -37.09 54.89 -24.46
C MET A 1 -35.65 55.01 -24.00
N LYS A 2 -34.69 54.75 -24.91
CA LYS A 2 -33.23 54.60 -24.71
C LYS A 2 -32.47 55.84 -24.16
N SER A 3 -31.30 55.55 -23.55
CA SER A 3 -30.03 56.32 -23.54
C SER A 3 -29.98 57.59 -22.67
N ARG A 4 -28.87 58.06 -22.04
CA ARG A 4 -27.41 57.81 -22.05
C ARG A 4 -26.79 58.66 -20.88
N PRO A 5 -25.44 58.71 -20.64
CA PRO A 5 -24.81 58.79 -19.31
C PRO A 5 -23.95 60.06 -19.07
N ASN A 6 -23.36 60.21 -17.86
CA ASN A 6 -22.08 60.89 -17.61
C ASN A 6 -21.55 60.73 -16.15
N PRO A 7 -20.30 61.16 -15.78
CA PRO A 7 -19.34 60.36 -14.99
C PRO A 7 -18.73 61.08 -13.76
N THR A 8 -17.93 60.41 -12.92
CA THR A 8 -16.85 61.00 -12.07
C THR A 8 -16.12 59.92 -11.26
N LEU A 9 -14.79 60.06 -11.06
CA LEU A 9 -14.09 60.11 -9.75
C LEU A 9 -12.59 59.71 -9.85
N ARG A 10 -11.66 60.59 -9.44
CA ARG A 10 -10.29 60.27 -8.96
C ARG A 10 -9.76 61.36 -8.01
N ILE A 11 -8.97 60.92 -7.02
CA ILE A 11 -7.99 61.58 -6.11
C ILE A 11 -8.38 61.61 -4.60
N VAL A 12 -7.33 61.54 -3.74
CA VAL A 12 -7.17 61.68 -2.26
C VAL A 12 -7.27 60.33 -1.48
N MET A 13 -6.33 59.85 -0.64
CA MET A 13 -5.75 60.42 0.61
C MET A 13 -4.45 59.71 1.10
N MET A 14 -3.49 60.53 1.57
CA MET A 14 -2.54 60.23 2.65
C MET A 14 -2.75 61.28 3.77
N ALA A 15 -2.62 60.83 5.03
CA ALA A 15 -2.47 61.58 6.29
C ALA A 15 -3.71 62.06 7.09
N ALA A 16 -3.94 61.41 8.26
CA ALA A 16 -4.38 61.98 9.56
C ALA A 16 -4.36 60.82 10.60
N LEU A 17 -3.37 60.67 11.49
CA LEU A 17 -3.15 61.31 12.81
C LEU A 17 -4.28 61.17 13.86
N VAL A 18 -4.03 60.26 14.83
CA VAL A 18 -4.31 60.33 16.29
C VAL A 18 -5.75 60.62 16.79
N VAL A 19 -6.46 59.55 17.20
CA VAL A 19 -7.33 59.42 18.41
C VAL A 19 -7.46 57.89 18.65
N ALA A 20 -7.03 57.26 19.74
CA ALA A 20 -7.80 57.11 20.98
C ALA A 20 -7.01 56.28 22.02
N LEU A 21 -6.91 56.79 23.24
CA LEU A 21 -6.62 56.02 24.46
C LEU A 21 -7.89 56.05 25.33
N LEU A 22 -8.74 55.04 25.21
CA LEU A 22 -9.80 54.74 26.17
C LEU A 22 -9.91 53.21 26.35
N PRO A 23 -10.02 52.70 27.59
CA PRO A 23 -10.09 51.27 27.85
C PRO A 23 -11.48 50.73 27.47
N HIS A 24 -11.51 49.65 26.69
CA HIS A 24 -12.75 48.91 26.37
C HIS A 24 -13.16 48.05 27.59
N PRO A 25 -14.47 47.87 27.85
CA PRO A 25 -14.96 46.92 28.85
C PRO A 25 -14.65 45.48 28.41
N PRO A 26 -14.51 44.52 29.36
CA PRO A 26 -14.20 43.13 29.02
C PRO A 26 -15.29 42.55 28.12
N GLN A 27 -14.93 42.18 26.90
CA GLN A 27 -15.78 41.40 26.02
C GLN A 27 -15.94 40.01 26.63
N VAL A 28 -17.18 39.64 26.93
CA VAL A 28 -17.57 38.25 27.18
C VAL A 28 -17.28 37.49 25.90
N ALA A 29 -16.36 36.52 25.97
CA ALA A 29 -16.04 35.64 24.85
C ALA A 29 -17.33 34.92 24.42
N SER A 30 -17.85 35.28 23.25
CA SER A 30 -18.79 34.43 22.54
C SER A 30 -18.05 33.14 22.20
N ALA A 31 -18.53 32.01 22.71
CA ALA A 31 -18.05 30.69 22.33
C ALA A 31 -17.97 30.62 20.80
N GLN A 32 -16.76 30.56 20.26
CA GLN A 32 -16.55 30.24 18.85
C GLN A 32 -17.20 28.88 18.62
N ALA A 33 -18.14 28.84 17.68
CA ALA A 33 -18.61 27.58 17.15
C ALA A 33 -17.38 26.83 16.62
N VAL A 34 -17.03 25.72 17.27
CA VAL A 34 -16.03 24.79 16.79
C VAL A 34 -16.49 24.38 15.39
N GLN A 35 -15.74 24.77 14.36
CA GLN A 35 -15.91 24.18 13.03
C GLN A 35 -15.80 22.67 13.23
N ALA A 36 -16.88 21.94 12.95
CA ALA A 36 -16.84 20.48 12.95
C ALA A 36 -15.66 20.06 12.07
N ALA A 37 -14.72 19.31 12.64
CA ALA A 37 -13.64 18.72 11.87
C ALA A 37 -14.26 17.99 10.67
N ALA A 38 -13.70 18.20 9.47
CA ALA A 38 -14.12 17.43 8.31
C ALA A 38 -13.93 15.94 8.62
N ARG A 39 -14.88 15.09 8.20
CA ARG A 39 -14.74 13.64 8.34
C ARG A 39 -13.43 13.20 7.71
N GLY A 40 -12.73 12.29 8.37
CA GLY A 40 -11.55 11.65 7.81
C GLY A 40 -11.86 10.95 6.49
N THR A 41 -10.86 10.75 5.65
CA THR A 41 -10.97 9.88 4.48
C THR A 41 -9.87 8.83 4.56
N LEU A 42 -10.19 7.59 4.22
CA LEU A 42 -9.16 6.58 4.05
C LEU A 42 -8.28 6.89 2.84
N PRO A 43 -7.00 6.47 2.85
CA PRO A 43 -6.19 6.43 1.64
C PRO A 43 -6.87 5.59 0.56
N SER A 44 -6.91 6.10 -0.67
CA SER A 44 -7.58 5.45 -1.81
C SER A 44 -6.70 5.41 -3.07
N ASP A 45 -5.41 5.71 -2.93
CA ASP A 45 -4.41 5.71 -4.00
C ASP A 45 -4.05 4.30 -4.47
N ARG A 46 -4.16 3.31 -3.58
CA ARG A 46 -3.91 1.89 -3.85
C ARG A 46 -4.55 1.01 -2.76
N LEU A 47 -4.48 -0.31 -2.93
CA LEU A 47 -4.83 -1.25 -1.85
C LEU A 47 -3.83 -1.07 -0.70
N HIS A 48 -4.32 -1.00 0.53
CA HIS A 48 -3.46 -0.86 1.68
C HIS A 48 -3.53 -2.07 2.61
N PHE A 49 -2.44 -2.33 3.34
CA PHE A 49 -2.33 -3.48 4.22
C PHE A 49 -2.20 -3.07 5.67
N GLY A 50 -2.74 -3.90 6.56
CA GLY A 50 -2.54 -3.77 7.98
C GLY A 50 -2.39 -5.10 8.68
N ILE A 51 -2.05 -5.01 9.96
CA ILE A 51 -1.77 -6.19 10.77
C ILE A 51 -2.27 -6.01 12.21
N SER A 52 -2.73 -7.10 12.82
CA SER A 52 -3.07 -7.16 14.25
C SER A 52 -1.80 -6.96 15.03
N ASN A 53 -1.68 -5.88 15.80
CA ASN A 53 -0.41 -5.55 16.44
C ASN A 53 -0.66 -4.82 17.75
N ASP A 54 -0.33 -5.47 18.86
CA ASP A 54 -0.39 -4.90 20.19
C ASP A 54 0.89 -4.09 20.51
N SER A 55 0.89 -3.44 21.66
CA SER A 55 1.96 -2.58 22.16
C SER A 55 3.15 -3.44 22.61
N GLY A 56 4.33 -2.81 22.78
CA GLY A 56 5.51 -3.51 23.28
C GLY A 56 6.23 -4.33 22.20
N GLY A 57 6.33 -5.66 22.39
CA GLY A 57 7.13 -6.54 21.53
C GLY A 57 6.65 -6.58 20.08
N GLU A 58 5.34 -6.68 19.87
CA GLU A 58 4.72 -6.66 18.54
C GLU A 58 4.94 -5.31 17.83
N LEU A 59 4.79 -4.19 18.53
CA LEU A 59 5.15 -2.87 17.97
C LEU A 59 6.62 -2.80 17.58
N GLY A 60 7.51 -3.38 18.40
CA GLY A 60 8.93 -3.53 18.08
C GLY A 60 9.17 -4.29 16.78
N TRP A 61 8.43 -5.37 16.54
CA TRP A 61 8.47 -6.10 15.28
C TRP A 61 8.00 -5.24 14.10
N LEU A 62 6.88 -4.52 14.24
CA LEU A 62 6.33 -3.67 13.16
C LEU A 62 7.39 -2.66 12.70
N VAL A 63 8.05 -2.00 13.65
CA VAL A 63 9.15 -1.07 13.38
C VAL A 63 10.36 -1.77 12.75
N ALA A 64 10.76 -2.92 13.30
CA ALA A 64 11.91 -3.68 12.81
C ALA A 64 11.69 -4.28 11.41
N SER A 65 10.44 -4.54 11.02
CA SER A 65 10.07 -5.08 9.71
C SER A 65 10.43 -4.14 8.57
N LYS A 66 10.48 -2.81 8.85
CA LYS A 66 10.68 -1.73 7.86
C LYS A 66 9.64 -1.72 6.74
N ILE A 67 8.52 -2.40 6.95
CA ILE A 67 7.42 -2.45 6.00
C ILE A 67 6.42 -1.35 6.33
N PRO A 68 5.92 -0.63 5.31
CA PRO A 68 4.93 0.41 5.49
C PRO A 68 3.51 -0.14 5.76
N TRP A 69 3.31 -0.71 6.95
CA TRP A 69 1.99 -1.15 7.41
C TRP A 69 1.07 0.05 7.61
N ARG A 70 0.14 0.26 6.67
CA ARG A 70 -0.73 1.45 6.66
C ARG A 70 -1.79 1.41 7.75
N TYR A 71 -2.21 0.23 8.15
CA TYR A 71 -3.15 0.04 9.25
C TYR A 71 -2.54 -0.81 10.34
N ARG A 72 -2.85 -0.45 11.57
CA ARG A 72 -2.51 -1.24 12.77
C ARG A 72 -3.82 -1.46 13.51
N TYR A 73 -4.22 -2.71 13.67
CA TYR A 73 -5.50 -3.00 14.31
C TYR A 73 -5.34 -3.75 15.62
N GLN A 74 -6.33 -3.52 16.51
CA GLN A 74 -6.37 -4.09 17.84
C GLN A 74 -7.80 -4.35 18.26
N TYR A 75 -8.03 -5.51 18.87
CA TYR A 75 -9.29 -5.81 19.53
C TYR A 75 -9.42 -4.99 20.81
N LEU A 76 -10.54 -4.29 20.92
CA LEU A 76 -11.10 -3.84 22.19
C LEU A 76 -12.15 -4.88 22.57
N ALA A 77 -11.72 -5.77 23.46
CA ALA A 77 -12.49 -6.90 23.93
C ALA A 77 -12.34 -7.01 25.46
N GLY A 78 -12.93 -8.04 26.03
CA GLY A 78 -12.93 -8.34 27.45
C GLY A 78 -14.34 -8.41 28.01
N GLY A 79 -15.35 -7.85 27.35
CA GLY A 79 -16.74 -7.91 27.73
C GLY A 79 -17.15 -6.86 28.75
N ILE A 80 -18.46 -6.57 28.77
CA ILE A 80 -19.09 -5.62 29.67
C ILE A 80 -19.65 -6.33 30.91
N ASN A 81 -19.49 -5.68 32.06
CA ASN A 81 -20.11 -6.03 33.35
C ASN A 81 -19.65 -7.35 33.96
N ASN A 82 -18.39 -7.73 33.79
CA ASN A 82 -17.83 -9.00 34.24
C ASN A 82 -16.67 -8.83 35.23
N PHE A 83 -16.56 -7.67 35.89
CA PHE A 83 -15.53 -7.41 36.89
C PHE A 83 -15.47 -8.51 37.96
N ASN A 84 -14.25 -9.01 38.23
CA ASN A 84 -13.96 -10.14 39.11
C ASN A 84 -14.74 -11.44 38.77
N GLY A 85 -15.05 -11.68 37.50
CA GLY A 85 -15.79 -12.87 37.07
C GLY A 85 -17.26 -12.88 37.50
N SER A 86 -17.82 -11.70 37.81
CA SER A 86 -19.24 -11.54 38.09
C SER A 86 -20.08 -12.05 36.92
N THR A 87 -21.26 -12.61 37.21
CA THR A 87 -22.31 -12.96 36.23
C THR A 87 -23.50 -11.99 36.28
N ASP A 88 -23.47 -11.00 37.18
CA ASP A 88 -24.51 -9.99 37.32
C ASP A 88 -24.48 -9.03 36.12
N PRO A 89 -25.58 -8.91 35.34
CA PRO A 89 -25.65 -7.98 34.22
C PRO A 89 -25.53 -6.50 34.62
N CYS A 90 -25.61 -6.16 35.91
CA CYS A 90 -25.42 -4.80 36.44
C CYS A 90 -24.05 -4.55 37.09
N ALA A 91 -23.14 -5.54 37.07
CA ALA A 91 -21.82 -5.40 37.67
C ALA A 91 -20.93 -4.36 36.95
N ALA A 92 -19.80 -4.03 37.58
CA ALA A 92 -18.83 -3.09 37.02
C ALA A 92 -18.14 -3.66 35.77
N ASN A 93 -17.69 -2.76 34.88
CA ASN A 93 -16.92 -3.11 33.69
C ASN A 93 -15.49 -3.54 34.07
N ALA A 94 -14.94 -4.51 33.35
CA ALA A 94 -13.53 -4.92 33.42
C ALA A 94 -12.87 -5.10 32.04
N GLY A 95 -13.55 -4.71 30.96
CA GLY A 95 -13.02 -4.75 29.59
C GLY A 95 -11.95 -3.67 29.33
N TRP A 96 -11.71 -3.42 28.04
CA TRP A 96 -10.64 -2.57 27.52
C TRP A 96 -10.53 -1.18 28.18
N GLN A 97 -11.68 -0.63 28.62
CA GLN A 97 -11.75 0.66 29.30
C GLN A 97 -10.86 0.74 30.54
N THR A 98 -10.56 -0.41 31.16
CA THR A 98 -9.87 -0.49 32.45
C THR A 98 -8.46 -1.10 32.37
N TRP A 99 -8.01 -1.52 31.19
CA TRP A 99 -6.68 -2.10 31.00
C TRP A 99 -5.54 -1.16 31.42
N ASN A 100 -5.75 0.15 31.27
CA ASN A 100 -4.81 1.18 31.72
C ASN A 100 -5.56 2.32 32.43
N SER A 101 -4.83 3.07 33.26
CA SER A 101 -5.36 4.21 34.02
C SER A 101 -4.81 5.54 33.47
N PRO A 102 -5.64 6.60 33.33
CA PRO A 102 -7.09 6.64 33.58
C PRO A 102 -7.90 5.83 32.57
N ALA A 103 -9.21 5.66 32.79
CA ALA A 103 -10.06 4.85 31.90
C ALA A 103 -9.91 5.24 30.41
N GLY A 104 -9.80 4.23 29.55
CA GLY A 104 -9.54 4.36 28.12
C GLY A 104 -8.12 4.84 27.76
N GLN A 105 -7.17 4.85 28.70
CA GLN A 105 -5.78 5.24 28.43
C GLN A 105 -5.12 4.34 27.38
N PHE A 106 -5.50 3.06 27.31
CA PHE A 106 -5.00 2.12 26.29
C PHE A 106 -5.19 2.68 24.88
N VAL A 107 -6.41 3.10 24.53
CA VAL A 107 -6.75 3.68 23.22
C VAL A 107 -5.90 4.91 22.91
N THR A 108 -5.67 5.78 23.90
CA THR A 108 -4.81 6.96 23.71
C THR A 108 -3.37 6.57 23.39
N SER A 109 -2.80 5.64 24.14
CA SER A 109 -1.44 5.15 23.90
C SER A 109 -1.34 4.45 22.54
N TYR A 110 -2.31 3.59 22.21
CA TYR A 110 -2.36 2.87 20.96
C TYR A 110 -2.42 3.81 19.74
N ILE A 111 -3.26 4.85 19.80
CA ILE A 111 -3.33 5.88 18.76
C ILE A 111 -1.97 6.55 18.58
N ASN A 112 -1.33 6.97 19.67
CA ASN A 112 -0.05 7.65 19.61
C ASN A 112 1.04 6.76 18.98
N ASP A 113 1.10 5.49 19.37
CA ASP A 113 2.06 4.52 18.84
C ASP A 113 1.83 4.26 17.34
N SER A 114 0.57 4.10 16.92
CA SER A 114 0.21 3.92 15.51
C SER A 114 0.60 5.15 14.68
N VAL A 115 0.26 6.35 15.14
CA VAL A 115 0.55 7.61 14.45
C VAL A 115 2.05 7.89 14.37
N ALA A 116 2.81 7.59 15.42
CA ALA A 116 4.27 7.71 15.42
C ALA A 116 4.93 6.81 14.35
N ASN A 117 4.25 5.74 13.94
CA ASN A 117 4.70 4.80 12.92
C ASN A 117 3.91 4.90 11.61
N SER A 118 3.26 6.04 11.34
CA SER A 118 2.51 6.32 10.11
C SER A 118 1.36 5.34 9.80
N ALA A 119 0.88 4.62 10.82
CA ALA A 119 -0.24 3.70 10.71
C ALA A 119 -1.55 4.34 11.19
N ILE A 120 -2.64 4.06 10.48
CA ILE A 120 -3.99 4.42 10.89
C ILE A 120 -4.42 3.42 11.98
N PRO A 121 -4.77 3.90 13.19
CA PRO A 121 -5.26 3.02 14.25
C PRO A 121 -6.66 2.51 13.89
N VAL A 122 -6.82 1.19 13.97
CA VAL A 122 -8.10 0.49 13.78
C VAL A 122 -8.45 -0.24 15.07
N PHE A 123 -9.66 -0.03 15.57
CA PHE A 123 -10.18 -0.72 16.74
C PHE A 123 -11.29 -1.67 16.33
N THR A 124 -11.10 -2.97 16.53
CA THR A 124 -12.21 -3.92 16.47
C THR A 124 -12.90 -3.92 17.84
N TYR A 125 -14.05 -3.25 17.92
CA TYR A 125 -14.85 -3.16 19.15
C TYR A 125 -15.73 -4.40 19.26
N TYR A 126 -15.36 -5.34 20.13
CA TYR A 126 -15.93 -6.69 20.22
C TYR A 126 -16.26 -7.04 21.67
N GLU A 127 -17.39 -6.53 22.15
CA GLU A 127 -17.74 -6.53 23.57
C GLU A 127 -18.96 -7.39 23.87
N ILE A 128 -19.91 -7.56 22.93
CA ILE A 128 -21.20 -8.20 23.22
C ILE A 128 -21.04 -9.69 23.58
N VAL A 129 -20.24 -10.45 22.82
CA VAL A 129 -20.07 -11.90 23.06
C VAL A 129 -19.58 -12.18 24.48
N GLN A 130 -18.65 -11.38 24.99
CA GLN A 130 -18.01 -11.59 26.29
C GLN A 130 -18.77 -10.93 27.45
N SER A 131 -19.91 -10.29 27.18
CA SER A 131 -20.72 -9.57 28.17
C SER A 131 -21.72 -10.46 28.91
N ASN A 132 -22.07 -10.03 30.13
CA ASN A 132 -23.15 -10.64 30.92
C ASN A 132 -24.55 -10.32 30.36
N PRO A 133 -25.57 -11.18 30.61
CA PRO A 133 -25.62 -12.26 31.61
C PRO A 133 -25.08 -13.64 31.17
N SER A 134 -24.46 -13.76 29.98
CA SER A 134 -23.95 -15.04 29.48
C SER A 134 -22.64 -14.85 28.71
N ALA A 135 -21.59 -14.46 29.43
CA ALA A 135 -20.27 -14.21 28.86
C ALA A 135 -19.75 -15.43 28.07
N GLY A 136 -19.28 -15.19 26.84
CA GLY A 136 -18.76 -16.20 25.93
C GLY A 136 -19.82 -17.01 25.17
N ASN A 137 -21.12 -16.72 25.37
CA ASN A 137 -22.20 -17.43 24.67
C ASN A 137 -22.82 -16.56 23.58
N GLU A 138 -22.45 -16.79 22.33
CA GLU A 138 -22.97 -16.10 21.13
C GLU A 138 -24.47 -16.32 20.94
N SER A 139 -24.98 -17.51 21.24
CA SER A 139 -26.43 -17.77 21.14
C SER A 139 -27.28 -16.93 22.10
N ALA A 140 -26.66 -16.27 23.10
CA ALA A 140 -27.34 -15.40 24.05
C ALA A 140 -27.28 -13.91 23.69
N GLU A 141 -26.70 -13.51 22.56
CA GLU A 141 -26.52 -12.09 22.21
C GLU A 141 -27.81 -11.28 22.19
N LEU A 142 -28.90 -11.81 21.62
CA LEU A 142 -30.22 -11.14 21.63
C LEU A 142 -30.69 -10.85 23.07
N THR A 143 -30.40 -11.74 24.01
CA THR A 143 -30.72 -11.55 25.44
C THR A 143 -29.84 -10.47 26.05
N LYS A 144 -28.54 -10.45 25.74
CA LYS A 144 -27.59 -9.45 26.24
C LYS A 144 -27.98 -8.05 25.79
N ILE A 145 -28.25 -7.86 24.49
CA ILE A 145 -28.65 -6.55 23.95
C ILE A 145 -30.05 -6.12 24.42
N SER A 146 -30.90 -7.05 24.83
CA SER A 146 -32.21 -6.76 25.44
C SER A 146 -32.12 -6.52 26.95
N THR A 147 -30.95 -6.66 27.57
CA THR A 147 -30.77 -6.48 29.02
C THR A 147 -30.37 -5.04 29.33
N VAL A 148 -31.23 -4.34 30.09
CA VAL A 148 -31.06 -2.91 30.35
C VAL A 148 -29.70 -2.60 30.96
N CYS A 149 -29.36 -3.20 32.10
CA CYS A 149 -28.08 -2.96 32.79
C CYS A 149 -26.86 -3.20 31.90
N THR A 150 -26.85 -4.30 31.12
CA THR A 150 -25.80 -4.60 30.15
C THR A 150 -25.63 -3.44 29.19
N MET A 151 -26.71 -2.99 28.56
CA MET A 151 -26.65 -1.93 27.57
C MET A 151 -26.38 -0.54 28.14
N GLN A 152 -26.77 -0.21 29.38
CA GLN A 152 -26.38 1.08 29.99
C GLN A 152 -24.85 1.22 30.06
N ARG A 153 -24.18 0.11 30.41
CA ARG A 153 -22.72 0.07 30.56
C ARG A 153 -22.02 -0.04 29.22
N TYR A 154 -22.57 -0.82 28.30
CA TYR A 154 -22.10 -0.94 26.92
C TYR A 154 -22.04 0.43 26.23
N TRP A 155 -23.12 1.21 26.30
CA TRP A 155 -23.14 2.55 25.70
C TRP A 155 -22.22 3.53 26.40
N ALA A 156 -22.03 3.40 27.72
CA ALA A 156 -21.07 4.22 28.44
C ALA A 156 -19.62 3.89 28.03
N ASP A 157 -19.33 2.63 27.75
CA ASP A 157 -18.01 2.18 27.31
C ASP A 157 -17.69 2.68 25.89
N PHE A 158 -18.59 2.44 24.93
CA PHE A 158 -18.45 2.96 23.57
C PHE A 158 -18.33 4.50 23.54
N THR A 159 -19.05 5.20 24.44
CA THR A 159 -18.92 6.66 24.58
C THR A 159 -17.50 7.06 24.96
N VAL A 160 -16.82 6.31 25.83
CA VAL A 160 -15.41 6.59 26.17
C VAL A 160 -14.50 6.36 24.97
N LEU A 161 -14.71 5.31 24.17
CA LEU A 161 -13.95 5.10 22.94
C LEU A 161 -14.06 6.32 22.00
N MET A 162 -15.28 6.78 21.75
CA MET A 162 -15.51 7.97 20.92
C MET A 162 -14.85 9.21 21.52
N GLN A 163 -14.96 9.45 22.83
CA GLN A 163 -14.31 10.61 23.45
C GLN A 163 -12.77 10.57 23.31
N LYS A 164 -12.14 9.40 23.39
CA LYS A 164 -10.70 9.25 23.20
C LYS A 164 -10.28 9.51 21.75
N ILE A 165 -11.01 8.96 20.78
CA ILE A 165 -10.76 9.21 19.35
C ILE A 165 -11.02 10.68 19.00
N GLY A 166 -12.09 11.28 19.53
CA GLY A 166 -12.42 12.69 19.35
C GLY A 166 -11.33 13.63 19.87
N ALA A 167 -10.74 13.30 21.03
CA ALA A 167 -9.65 14.06 21.60
C ALA A 167 -8.35 13.98 20.78
N TYR A 168 -8.12 12.89 20.05
CA TYR A 168 -7.00 12.76 19.11
C TYR A 168 -7.17 13.66 17.89
N GLY A 169 -8.40 13.78 17.36
CA GLY A 169 -8.73 14.70 16.26
C GLY A 169 -8.26 14.28 14.86
N GLY A 170 -7.39 13.27 14.73
CA GLY A 170 -7.02 12.65 13.46
C GLY A 170 -7.88 11.43 13.10
N VAL A 171 -7.60 10.77 11.98
CA VAL A 171 -8.40 9.62 11.52
C VAL A 171 -8.10 8.37 12.37
N ALA A 172 -9.16 7.75 12.90
CA ALA A 172 -9.13 6.41 13.48
C ALA A 172 -10.35 5.62 12.97
N VAL A 173 -10.18 4.33 12.76
CA VAL A 173 -11.25 3.44 12.30
C VAL A 173 -11.76 2.61 13.47
N VAL A 174 -13.08 2.45 13.57
CA VAL A 174 -13.69 1.51 14.51
C VAL A 174 -14.56 0.54 13.74
N HIS A 175 -14.16 -0.72 13.77
CA HIS A 175 -14.91 -1.85 13.25
C HIS A 175 -15.80 -2.37 14.38
N VAL A 176 -17.11 -2.34 14.18
CA VAL A 176 -18.09 -2.48 15.27
C VAL A 176 -18.71 -3.87 15.28
N GLU A 177 -18.47 -4.60 16.38
CA GLU A 177 -19.08 -5.90 16.72
C GLU A 177 -19.07 -6.87 15.54
N PRO A 178 -17.90 -7.42 15.14
CA PRO A 178 -17.86 -8.53 14.20
C PRO A 178 -18.74 -9.69 14.64
N ASP A 179 -19.22 -10.46 13.66
CA ASP A 179 -20.17 -11.58 13.79
C ASP A 179 -21.57 -11.24 14.31
N PHE A 180 -21.70 -10.26 15.21
CA PHE A 180 -22.98 -9.84 15.80
C PHE A 180 -24.03 -9.50 14.72
N TRP A 181 -23.64 -8.72 13.71
CA TRP A 181 -24.58 -8.28 12.66
C TRP A 181 -25.07 -9.45 11.81
N GLY A 182 -24.18 -10.37 11.43
CA GLY A 182 -24.54 -11.60 10.72
C GLY A 182 -25.43 -12.50 11.57
N PHE A 183 -25.13 -12.63 12.87
CA PHE A 183 -25.98 -13.40 13.80
C PHE A 183 -27.38 -12.79 13.93
N MET A 184 -27.49 -11.45 13.98
CA MET A 184 -28.77 -10.75 14.00
C MET A 184 -29.55 -10.91 12.69
N GLU A 185 -28.89 -10.85 11.53
CA GLU A 185 -29.54 -11.09 10.23
C GLU A 185 -30.20 -12.47 10.19
N GLN A 186 -29.54 -13.50 10.73
CA GLN A 186 -30.12 -14.85 10.82
C GLN A 186 -31.33 -14.93 11.76
N GLN A 187 -31.44 -14.04 12.75
CA GLN A 187 -32.65 -13.97 13.59
C GLN A 187 -33.81 -13.32 12.85
N SER A 188 -33.54 -12.29 12.04
CA SER A 188 -34.53 -11.60 11.22
C SER A 188 -33.84 -10.76 10.13
N ALA A 189 -34.31 -10.88 8.89
CA ALA A 189 -33.87 -10.03 7.78
C ALA A 189 -34.25 -8.54 7.94
N ASP A 190 -35.03 -8.18 8.98
CA ASP A 190 -35.34 -6.78 9.29
C ASP A 190 -34.86 -6.41 10.71
N PRO A 191 -33.77 -5.63 10.85
CA PRO A 191 -33.21 -5.27 12.16
C PRO A 191 -34.14 -4.35 12.97
N SER A 192 -35.18 -3.76 12.37
CA SER A 192 -36.19 -2.99 13.11
C SER A 192 -37.15 -3.88 13.93
N THR A 193 -37.18 -5.18 13.64
CA THR A 193 -38.04 -6.15 14.33
C THR A 193 -37.37 -6.83 15.52
N LEU A 194 -36.04 -6.73 15.63
CA LEU A 194 -35.25 -7.34 16.69
C LEU A 194 -35.12 -6.38 17.87
N PRO A 195 -35.48 -6.79 19.10
CA PRO A 195 -35.39 -5.92 20.27
C PRO A 195 -33.95 -5.67 20.70
N ALA A 196 -33.67 -4.45 21.15
CA ALA A 196 -32.42 -4.10 21.81
C ALA A 196 -32.61 -2.88 22.73
N VAL A 197 -31.78 -2.72 23.74
CA VAL A 197 -31.86 -1.58 24.66
C VAL A 197 -30.98 -0.43 24.15
N VAL A 198 -31.64 0.65 23.71
CA VAL A 198 -31.00 1.86 23.16
C VAL A 198 -31.49 3.09 23.93
N ALA A 199 -32.67 3.63 23.61
CA ALA A 199 -33.24 4.75 24.34
C ALA A 199 -33.62 4.38 25.78
N SER A 200 -34.02 3.13 26.02
CA SER A 200 -34.31 2.64 27.39
C SER A 200 -33.04 2.35 28.22
N SER A 201 -31.85 2.52 27.65
CA SER A 201 -30.59 2.42 28.41
C SER A 201 -30.44 3.54 29.44
N GLY A 202 -31.19 4.64 29.30
CA GLY A 202 -31.03 5.83 30.14
C GLY A 202 -29.85 6.71 29.73
N ASN A 203 -29.13 6.40 28.64
CA ASN A 203 -28.17 7.33 28.05
C ASN A 203 -28.94 8.51 27.40
N PRO A 204 -28.77 9.75 27.87
CA PRO A 204 -29.52 10.90 27.36
C PRO A 204 -29.24 11.20 25.88
N ASP A 205 -28.05 10.85 25.38
CA ASP A 205 -27.68 11.08 23.98
C ASP A 205 -28.39 10.12 23.04
N LEU A 206 -28.86 8.99 23.54
CA LEU A 206 -29.59 7.99 22.76
C LEU A 206 -31.11 8.13 22.87
N ALA A 207 -31.58 9.15 23.60
CA ALA A 207 -33.00 9.44 23.70
C ALA A 207 -33.62 9.66 22.31
N GLY A 208 -34.82 9.10 22.13
CA GLY A 208 -35.60 9.20 20.89
C GLY A 208 -35.25 8.17 19.80
N LEU A 209 -34.19 7.38 19.97
CA LEU A 209 -33.91 6.24 19.09
C LEU A 209 -34.80 5.03 19.44
N PRO A 210 -35.14 4.15 18.48
CA PRO A 210 -35.91 2.95 18.76
C PRO A 210 -35.09 1.94 19.58
N ASN A 211 -35.78 1.15 20.41
CA ASN A 211 -35.18 0.04 21.16
C ASN A 211 -35.13 -1.23 20.30
N THR A 212 -34.35 -1.17 19.22
CA THR A 212 -34.22 -2.24 18.23
C THR A 212 -32.77 -2.34 17.75
N VAL A 213 -32.40 -3.43 17.07
CA VAL A 213 -31.06 -3.59 16.45
C VAL A 213 -30.79 -2.47 15.43
N GLN A 214 -31.80 -2.05 14.66
CA GLN A 214 -31.71 -0.83 13.84
C GLN A 214 -31.35 0.41 14.69
N GLY A 215 -31.99 0.57 15.84
CA GLY A 215 -31.68 1.64 16.78
C GLY A 215 -30.27 1.57 17.35
N MET A 216 -29.70 0.37 17.52
CA MET A 216 -28.30 0.20 17.93
C MET A 216 -27.35 0.73 16.86
N GLY A 217 -27.60 0.41 15.59
CA GLY A 217 -26.83 0.96 14.46
C GLY A 217 -26.82 2.50 14.46
N TRP A 218 -27.99 3.11 14.61
CA TRP A 218 -28.10 4.57 14.73
C TRP A 218 -27.45 5.14 16.00
N ALA A 219 -27.41 4.37 17.09
CA ALA A 219 -26.78 4.81 18.33
C ALA A 219 -25.26 4.93 18.21
N PHE A 220 -24.58 3.96 17.57
CA PHE A 220 -23.15 4.06 17.28
C PHE A 220 -22.84 5.33 16.47
N LEU A 221 -23.59 5.54 15.38
CA LEU A 221 -23.42 6.68 14.48
C LEU A 221 -23.68 8.01 15.20
N LYS A 222 -24.74 8.09 16.03
CA LYS A 222 -25.06 9.29 16.81
C LYS A 222 -23.99 9.63 17.84
N LEU A 223 -23.40 8.64 18.50
CA LEU A 223 -22.31 8.85 19.45
C LEU A 223 -21.02 9.27 18.73
N ARG A 224 -20.70 8.68 17.58
CA ARG A 224 -19.60 9.14 16.72
C ARG A 224 -19.79 10.59 16.29
N ASP A 225 -20.95 10.95 15.77
CA ASP A 225 -21.22 12.31 15.29
C ASP A 225 -21.06 13.36 16.40
N LYS A 226 -21.41 12.98 17.63
CA LYS A 226 -21.32 13.87 18.79
C LYS A 226 -19.89 13.99 19.34
N TYR A 227 -19.20 12.87 19.50
CA TYR A 227 -17.95 12.82 20.27
C TYR A 227 -16.70 12.67 19.42
N ALA A 228 -16.79 12.12 18.22
CA ALA A 228 -15.65 11.79 17.35
C ALA A 228 -15.98 11.96 15.86
N PRO A 229 -16.32 13.17 15.38
CA PRO A 229 -16.62 13.39 13.96
C PRO A 229 -15.43 13.05 13.01
N ASN A 230 -14.23 12.92 13.55
CA ASN A 230 -13.01 12.45 12.88
C ASN A 230 -12.92 10.92 12.74
N ALA A 231 -13.73 10.15 13.48
CA ALA A 231 -13.72 8.69 13.43
C ALA A 231 -14.51 8.16 12.23
N LEU A 232 -14.00 7.08 11.64
CA LEU A 232 -14.69 6.28 10.63
C LEU A 232 -15.25 5.02 11.29
N LEU A 233 -16.55 4.81 11.19
CA LEU A 233 -17.18 3.58 11.69
C LEU A 233 -17.43 2.60 10.54
N GLY A 234 -17.05 1.34 10.76
CA GLY A 234 -17.32 0.22 9.88
C GLY A 234 -18.34 -0.73 10.48
N ILE A 235 -19.43 -0.97 9.76
CA ILE A 235 -20.37 -2.05 10.07
C ILE A 235 -19.82 -3.36 9.51
N HIS A 236 -19.96 -4.45 10.24
CA HIS A 236 -19.48 -5.75 9.79
C HIS A 236 -20.56 -6.48 8.99
N ALA A 237 -20.15 -7.10 7.89
CA ALA A 237 -20.98 -7.77 6.92
C ALA A 237 -20.40 -9.18 6.72
N SER A 238 -20.81 -10.10 7.59
CA SER A 238 -20.24 -11.44 7.64
C SER A 238 -20.53 -12.25 6.39
N SER A 239 -19.55 -13.03 5.91
CA SER A 239 -19.68 -13.86 4.69
C SER A 239 -20.80 -14.92 4.78
N TRP A 240 -21.28 -15.20 5.99
CA TRP A 240 -22.31 -16.18 6.32
C TRP A 240 -23.64 -15.58 6.80
N GLY A 241 -23.75 -14.24 6.90
CA GLY A 241 -24.90 -13.56 7.52
C GLY A 241 -26.25 -13.90 6.89
N SER A 242 -26.27 -14.06 5.57
CA SER A 242 -27.48 -14.40 4.80
C SER A 242 -28.00 -15.84 5.02
N GLY A 243 -27.27 -16.64 5.81
CA GLY A 243 -27.49 -18.08 6.02
C GLY A 243 -26.78 -18.97 5.00
N VAL A 244 -26.05 -18.39 4.05
CA VAL A 244 -25.14 -19.10 3.12
C VAL A 244 -23.75 -18.51 3.27
N ASP A 245 -22.77 -19.34 3.64
CA ASP A 245 -21.38 -18.90 3.77
C ASP A 245 -20.67 -18.90 2.41
N ILE A 246 -20.48 -17.71 1.83
CA ILE A 246 -19.79 -17.54 0.55
C ILE A 246 -18.33 -17.99 0.62
N ALA A 247 -17.70 -17.92 1.79
CA ALA A 247 -16.30 -18.30 1.98
C ALA A 247 -16.09 -19.83 1.99
N SER A 248 -17.12 -20.63 2.32
CA SER A 248 -16.97 -22.08 2.47
C SER A 248 -17.95 -22.95 1.65
N ASP A 249 -19.05 -22.40 1.14
CA ASP A 249 -20.08 -23.19 0.44
C ASP A 249 -19.56 -23.78 -0.88
N GLN A 250 -19.84 -25.04 -1.17
CA GLN A 250 -19.30 -25.70 -2.38
C GLN A 250 -20.31 -25.85 -3.51
N ARG A 251 -21.56 -25.43 -3.30
CA ARG A 251 -22.65 -25.58 -4.28
C ARG A 251 -22.48 -24.56 -5.39
N SER A 252 -22.48 -25.05 -6.63
CA SER A 252 -22.47 -24.19 -7.83
C SER A 252 -23.77 -23.42 -8.07
N SER A 253 -24.84 -23.76 -7.33
CA SER A 253 -26.13 -23.08 -7.39
C SER A 253 -26.22 -21.81 -6.55
N VAL A 254 -25.21 -21.52 -5.71
CA VAL A 254 -25.19 -20.30 -4.89
C VAL A 254 -24.85 -19.10 -5.76
N ASP A 255 -25.73 -18.10 -5.76
CA ASP A 255 -25.52 -16.84 -6.45
C ASP A 255 -24.90 -15.83 -5.47
N PRO A 256 -23.61 -15.47 -5.63
CA PRO A 256 -22.95 -14.52 -4.72
C PRO A 256 -23.62 -13.15 -4.71
N ALA A 257 -24.22 -12.71 -5.82
CA ALA A 257 -24.89 -11.43 -5.87
C ALA A 257 -26.17 -11.45 -5.03
N ALA A 258 -26.96 -12.53 -5.13
CA ALA A 258 -28.19 -12.66 -4.34
C ALA A 258 -27.93 -12.75 -2.82
N GLU A 259 -26.80 -13.35 -2.40
CA GLU A 259 -26.42 -13.37 -0.99
C GLU A 259 -25.92 -12.01 -0.50
N ALA A 260 -25.16 -11.27 -1.33
CA ALA A 260 -24.77 -9.89 -1.03
C ALA A 260 -26.00 -8.96 -0.87
N ASP A 261 -27.04 -9.15 -1.68
CA ASP A 261 -28.27 -8.34 -1.64
C ASP A 261 -29.03 -8.45 -0.32
N LYS A 262 -29.07 -9.67 0.24
CA LYS A 262 -29.73 -9.92 1.54
C LYS A 262 -28.98 -9.20 2.66
N LEU A 263 -27.66 -9.39 2.69
CA LEU A 263 -26.78 -8.76 3.66
C LEU A 263 -26.85 -7.23 3.57
N ALA A 264 -26.74 -6.69 2.35
CA ALA A 264 -26.87 -5.26 2.06
C ALA A 264 -28.21 -4.71 2.53
N ALA A 265 -29.33 -5.40 2.27
CA ALA A 265 -30.66 -4.97 2.71
C ALA A 265 -30.81 -4.93 4.25
N PHE A 266 -30.14 -5.84 4.96
CA PHE A 266 -30.11 -5.84 6.42
C PHE A 266 -29.30 -4.66 6.96
N ILE A 267 -28.04 -4.51 6.53
CA ILE A 267 -27.15 -3.45 7.02
C ILE A 267 -27.59 -2.05 6.57
N ASP A 268 -28.30 -1.94 5.44
CA ASP A 268 -28.85 -0.67 4.97
C ASP A 268 -29.81 -0.06 6.00
N LYS A 269 -30.74 -0.89 6.49
CA LYS A 269 -31.66 -0.54 7.58
C LYS A 269 -30.96 -0.34 8.92
N ALA A 270 -29.77 -0.93 9.11
CA ALA A 270 -28.96 -0.77 10.32
C ALA A 270 -28.05 0.48 10.29
N GLY A 271 -28.14 1.31 9.25
CA GLY A 271 -27.62 2.68 9.32
C GLY A 271 -26.87 3.20 8.09
N ILE A 272 -26.88 2.47 6.96
CA ILE A 272 -26.36 3.02 5.70
C ILE A 272 -27.38 4.01 5.12
N ALA A 273 -28.68 3.71 5.24
CA ALA A 273 -29.76 4.61 4.86
C ALA A 273 -30.87 4.69 5.91
N GLY A 274 -31.78 5.64 5.71
CA GLY A 274 -32.97 5.82 6.58
C GLY A 274 -32.67 6.41 7.96
N ASN A 275 -31.47 6.95 8.17
CA ASN A 275 -31.04 7.48 9.47
C ASN A 275 -31.86 8.69 9.93
N PRO A 276 -32.09 8.84 11.24
CA PRO A 276 -32.70 10.04 11.80
C PRO A 276 -31.93 11.32 11.43
N ALA A 277 -32.64 12.45 11.39
CA ALA A 277 -32.02 13.74 11.09
C ALA A 277 -30.85 14.05 12.05
N GLY A 278 -29.70 14.39 11.47
CA GLY A 278 -28.47 14.68 12.23
C GLY A 278 -27.64 13.46 12.60
N VAL A 279 -28.04 12.24 12.18
CA VAL A 279 -27.23 11.02 12.30
C VAL A 279 -26.67 10.66 10.92
N THR A 280 -25.36 10.62 10.81
CA THR A 280 -24.64 10.35 9.56
C THR A 280 -24.50 8.84 9.32
N PRO A 281 -24.45 8.37 8.05
CA PRO A 281 -24.35 6.94 7.76
C PRO A 281 -23.00 6.33 8.12
N TRP A 282 -22.95 4.99 8.15
CA TRP A 282 -21.70 4.23 8.21
C TRP A 282 -20.73 4.67 7.11
N ASP A 283 -19.43 4.63 7.40
CA ASP A 283 -18.41 5.09 6.45
C ASP A 283 -17.77 3.92 5.70
N LEU A 284 -17.78 2.72 6.28
CA LEU A 284 -17.09 1.53 5.78
C LEU A 284 -17.95 0.29 6.00
N VAL A 285 -17.66 -0.75 5.23
CA VAL A 285 -18.15 -2.11 5.48
C VAL A 285 -16.95 -3.03 5.68
N PHE A 286 -16.95 -3.79 6.77
CA PHE A 286 -15.95 -4.83 7.04
C PHE A 286 -16.52 -6.19 6.63
N ASN A 287 -15.73 -7.06 5.98
CA ASN A 287 -16.06 -8.46 5.70
C ASN A 287 -14.91 -9.35 6.17
N ASP A 288 -15.22 -10.59 6.54
CA ASP A 288 -14.29 -11.65 6.92
C ASP A 288 -14.27 -12.82 5.94
N VAL A 289 -13.08 -13.40 5.77
CA VAL A 289 -12.85 -14.62 4.97
C VAL A 289 -12.75 -15.90 5.79
N ALA A 290 -12.30 -15.82 7.04
CA ALA A 290 -12.23 -16.92 8.00
C ALA A 290 -11.69 -16.45 9.35
N ASP A 291 -11.92 -17.29 10.36
CA ASP A 291 -11.40 -17.19 11.73
C ASP A 291 -10.11 -18.02 11.95
N HIS A 292 -9.72 -18.89 11.01
CA HIS A 292 -8.53 -19.76 11.07
C HIS A 292 -7.86 -19.93 9.70
N ASP A 293 -6.58 -20.26 9.72
CA ASP A 293 -5.82 -20.74 8.57
C ASP A 293 -6.45 -22.03 8.01
N ALA A 294 -6.53 -22.14 6.69
CA ALA A 294 -7.18 -23.25 6.01
C ALA A 294 -6.59 -24.62 6.39
N GLY A 295 -5.28 -24.68 6.66
CA GLY A 295 -4.57 -25.86 7.13
C GLY A 295 -5.05 -26.39 8.49
N TRP A 296 -5.58 -25.52 9.36
CA TRP A 296 -6.10 -25.89 10.67
C TRP A 296 -7.32 -26.82 10.57
N TYR A 297 -8.22 -26.54 9.62
CA TYR A 297 -9.37 -27.40 9.32
C TYR A 297 -9.00 -28.72 8.62
N GLY A 298 -7.73 -28.89 8.26
CA GLY A 298 -7.17 -30.05 7.60
C GLY A 298 -6.51 -29.70 6.28
N ALA A 299 -5.24 -30.08 6.13
CA ALA A 299 -4.41 -29.72 4.98
C ALA A 299 -4.99 -30.12 3.61
N ALA A 300 -5.75 -31.22 3.53
CA ALA A 300 -6.42 -31.68 2.29
C ALA A 300 -7.92 -31.36 2.23
N SER A 301 -8.45 -30.67 3.24
CA SER A 301 -9.85 -30.25 3.28
C SER A 301 -10.14 -29.30 2.12
N ASN A 302 -11.31 -29.38 1.48
CA ASN A 302 -11.70 -28.45 0.41
C ASN A 302 -12.48 -27.20 0.90
N PRO A 303 -13.41 -27.26 1.88
CA PRO A 303 -14.31 -26.14 2.14
C PRO A 303 -13.65 -24.86 2.71
N HIS A 304 -12.41 -24.91 3.19
CA HIS A 304 -11.72 -23.74 3.75
C HIS A 304 -10.57 -23.23 2.87
N TRP A 305 -10.33 -23.90 1.74
CA TRP A 305 -9.31 -23.54 0.79
C TRP A 305 -9.96 -22.99 -0.48
N TRP A 306 -9.47 -21.87 -0.99
CA TRP A 306 -10.06 -21.27 -2.19
C TRP A 306 -9.32 -21.73 -3.44
N ASP A 307 -10.05 -22.21 -4.45
CA ASP A 307 -9.43 -22.70 -5.67
C ASP A 307 -8.69 -21.58 -6.42
N ARG A 308 -7.36 -21.71 -6.51
CA ARG A 308 -6.48 -20.76 -7.22
C ARG A 308 -6.83 -20.63 -8.70
N ASN A 309 -7.42 -21.67 -9.29
CA ASN A 309 -7.81 -21.70 -10.71
C ASN A 309 -9.25 -21.24 -10.96
N ASN A 310 -10.02 -20.97 -9.90
CA ASN A 310 -11.43 -20.57 -9.98
C ASN A 310 -12.32 -21.55 -10.78
N VAL A 311 -12.09 -22.85 -10.63
CA VAL A 311 -12.85 -23.94 -11.27
C VAL A 311 -13.86 -24.57 -10.32
N VAL A 312 -13.47 -24.85 -9.08
CA VAL A 312 -14.32 -25.43 -8.04
C VAL A 312 -14.59 -24.42 -6.92
N PHE A 313 -15.62 -24.66 -6.10
CA PHE A 313 -15.97 -23.77 -4.99
C PHE A 313 -15.54 -24.37 -3.63
N PRO A 314 -15.18 -23.52 -2.66
CA PRO A 314 -15.09 -22.04 -2.75
C PRO A 314 -13.92 -21.55 -3.61
N ASN A 315 -14.03 -20.34 -4.18
CA ASN A 315 -12.97 -19.72 -4.97
C ASN A 315 -13.01 -18.18 -4.93
N PHE A 316 -11.89 -17.59 -5.33
CA PHE A 316 -11.68 -16.14 -5.31
C PHE A 316 -12.68 -15.39 -6.20
N THR A 317 -12.99 -15.90 -7.39
CA THR A 317 -13.95 -15.24 -8.31
C THR A 317 -15.33 -15.10 -7.69
N ARG A 318 -15.84 -16.11 -6.98
CA ARG A 318 -17.17 -16.03 -6.34
C ARG A 318 -17.17 -15.03 -5.19
N TRP A 319 -16.15 -15.06 -4.35
CA TRP A 319 -16.04 -14.13 -3.24
C TRP A 319 -15.85 -12.68 -3.74
N LEU A 320 -14.99 -12.44 -4.74
CA LEU A 320 -14.85 -11.11 -5.35
C LEU A 320 -16.15 -10.60 -5.98
N ALA A 321 -16.98 -11.48 -6.56
CA ALA A 321 -18.28 -11.10 -7.08
C ALA A 321 -19.27 -10.68 -5.97
N PHE A 322 -19.25 -11.39 -4.83
CA PHE A 322 -20.00 -11.02 -3.63
C PHE A 322 -19.55 -9.65 -3.10
N MET A 323 -18.23 -9.45 -2.93
CA MET A 323 -17.65 -8.20 -2.45
C MET A 323 -17.98 -7.02 -3.39
N ASN A 324 -17.78 -7.20 -4.70
CA ASN A 324 -18.12 -6.18 -5.68
C ASN A 324 -19.61 -5.79 -5.65
N ARG A 325 -20.50 -6.77 -5.44
CA ARG A 325 -21.94 -6.48 -5.32
C ARG A 325 -22.23 -5.72 -4.03
N LEU A 326 -21.66 -6.13 -2.91
CA LEU A 326 -21.80 -5.44 -1.63
C LEU A 326 -21.30 -3.98 -1.71
N HIS A 327 -20.15 -3.75 -2.35
CA HIS A 327 -19.63 -2.41 -2.61
C HIS A 327 -20.59 -1.59 -3.49
N THR A 328 -21.13 -2.20 -4.56
CA THR A 328 -22.04 -1.51 -5.49
C THR A 328 -23.34 -1.09 -4.81
N ASP A 329 -23.92 -1.96 -3.98
CA ASP A 329 -25.22 -1.73 -3.36
C ASP A 329 -25.12 -0.75 -2.17
N THR A 330 -24.00 -0.79 -1.43
CA THR A 330 -23.78 0.13 -0.29
C THR A 330 -23.16 1.46 -0.70
N GLY A 331 -22.39 1.48 -1.78
CA GLY A 331 -21.56 2.63 -2.18
C GLY A 331 -20.41 2.94 -1.22
N LEU A 332 -20.11 2.05 -0.27
CA LEU A 332 -19.10 2.26 0.77
C LEU A 332 -17.81 1.50 0.47
N PRO A 333 -16.62 2.03 0.83
CA PRO A 333 -15.38 1.28 0.78
C PRO A 333 -15.43 0.03 1.66
N LEU A 334 -14.84 -1.06 1.16
CA LEU A 334 -14.77 -2.34 1.88
C LEU A 334 -13.40 -2.52 2.54
N VAL A 335 -13.38 -3.09 3.74
CA VAL A 335 -12.17 -3.52 4.45
C VAL A 335 -12.26 -5.00 4.72
N GLU A 336 -11.26 -5.74 4.27
CA GLU A 336 -11.17 -7.17 4.54
C GLU A 336 -10.46 -7.44 5.86
N TRP A 337 -11.12 -8.19 6.74
CA TRP A 337 -10.76 -8.42 8.13
C TRP A 337 -11.55 -9.62 8.64
N GLN A 338 -11.02 -10.58 9.40
CA GLN A 338 -9.64 -10.83 9.70
C GLN A 338 -9.09 -11.83 8.69
N VAL A 339 -7.91 -11.55 8.15
CA VAL A 339 -7.27 -12.47 7.20
C VAL A 339 -6.20 -13.28 7.91
N PRO A 340 -6.33 -14.62 7.98
CA PRO A 340 -5.29 -15.50 8.49
C PRO A 340 -3.95 -15.35 7.73
N LEU A 341 -2.84 -15.61 8.42
CA LEU A 341 -1.48 -15.31 7.93
C LEU A 341 -0.80 -16.48 7.21
N GLY A 342 -1.43 -17.65 7.26
CA GLY A 342 -0.95 -18.87 6.64
C GLY A 342 -0.50 -18.66 5.21
N ASN A 343 0.53 -19.42 4.83
CA ASN A 343 1.05 -19.42 3.48
C ASN A 343 1.46 -20.83 3.09
N GLN A 344 1.54 -21.08 1.79
CA GLN A 344 2.08 -22.29 1.19
C GLN A 344 3.50 -22.04 0.63
N TYR A 345 4.21 -21.03 1.16
CA TYR A 345 5.53 -20.62 0.70
C TYR A 345 6.65 -21.20 1.58
N PHE A 346 6.62 -20.92 2.89
CA PHE A 346 7.68 -21.35 3.81
C PHE A 346 7.51 -22.79 4.27
N ASP A 347 8.62 -23.51 4.35
CA ASP A 347 8.67 -24.88 4.86
C ASP A 347 8.27 -24.96 6.35
N THR A 348 8.48 -23.88 7.10
CA THR A 348 7.96 -23.59 8.44
C THR A 348 6.48 -23.94 8.59
N GLU A 349 5.64 -23.62 7.59
CA GLU A 349 4.19 -23.86 7.59
C GLU A 349 3.86 -25.36 7.41
N ASN A 350 4.04 -26.14 8.47
CA ASN A 350 3.95 -27.59 8.47
C ASN A 350 2.56 -28.15 8.86
N ASN A 351 1.56 -27.27 9.00
CA ASN A 351 0.21 -27.53 9.50
C ASN A 351 0.16 -28.04 10.96
N ALA A 352 1.06 -27.54 11.81
CA ALA A 352 1.00 -27.67 13.26
C ALA A 352 0.66 -26.33 13.91
N ASN A 353 0.43 -26.37 15.23
CA ASN A 353 0.11 -25.17 16.01
C ASN A 353 1.18 -24.07 15.82
N GLY A 354 0.75 -22.88 15.40
CA GLY A 354 1.60 -21.72 15.05
C GLY A 354 2.10 -21.70 13.61
N HIS A 355 1.86 -22.76 12.83
CA HIS A 355 2.55 -23.06 11.57
C HIS A 355 1.59 -23.64 10.52
N TYR A 356 0.42 -23.04 10.34
CA TYR A 356 -0.62 -23.49 9.41
C TYR A 356 -0.54 -22.85 8.02
N GLN A 357 -0.70 -23.67 6.99
CA GLN A 357 -0.77 -23.18 5.62
C GLN A 357 -2.13 -22.55 5.31
N ASP A 358 -2.11 -21.52 4.46
CA ASP A 358 -3.28 -20.88 3.84
C ASP A 358 -2.90 -20.37 2.44
N ASN A 359 -3.88 -20.04 1.60
CA ASN A 359 -3.65 -19.52 0.25
C ASN A 359 -4.27 -18.13 -0.01
N ARG A 360 -5.00 -17.57 0.96
CA ARG A 360 -5.67 -16.26 0.85
C ARG A 360 -4.69 -15.12 1.00
N ALA A 361 -3.76 -15.19 1.97
CA ALA A 361 -2.72 -14.18 2.14
C ALA A 361 -1.84 -14.02 0.88
N GLU A 362 -1.43 -15.12 0.26
CA GLU A 362 -0.72 -15.12 -1.02
C GLU A 362 -1.53 -14.47 -2.14
N TYR A 363 -2.82 -14.81 -2.25
CA TYR A 363 -3.66 -14.26 -3.29
C TYR A 363 -3.90 -12.76 -3.11
N PHE A 364 -4.23 -12.29 -1.91
CA PHE A 364 -4.50 -10.86 -1.63
C PHE A 364 -3.28 -9.98 -1.87
N THR A 365 -2.09 -10.45 -1.53
CA THR A 365 -0.85 -9.71 -1.77
C THR A 365 -0.43 -9.71 -3.25
N SER A 366 -0.83 -10.71 -4.03
CA SER A 366 -0.50 -10.83 -5.47
C SER A 366 -1.57 -10.33 -6.44
N HIS A 367 -2.82 -10.11 -5.99
CA HIS A 367 -3.94 -9.65 -6.82
C HIS A 367 -4.57 -8.32 -6.35
N PRO A 368 -3.78 -7.31 -5.93
CA PRO A 368 -4.32 -6.09 -5.32
C PRO A 368 -5.28 -5.33 -6.24
N THR A 369 -5.08 -5.40 -7.56
CA THR A 369 -5.97 -4.77 -8.55
C THR A 369 -7.36 -5.39 -8.58
N GLN A 370 -7.47 -6.72 -8.40
CA GLN A 370 -8.76 -7.42 -8.36
C GLN A 370 -9.53 -7.04 -7.09
N LEU A 371 -8.83 -6.94 -5.95
CA LEU A 371 -9.41 -6.49 -4.68
C LEU A 371 -9.94 -5.05 -4.78
N THR A 372 -9.12 -4.12 -5.29
CA THR A 372 -9.56 -2.72 -5.46
C THR A 372 -10.71 -2.59 -6.44
N ALA A 373 -10.76 -3.43 -7.48
CA ALA A 373 -11.86 -3.43 -8.44
C ALA A 373 -13.19 -3.91 -7.81
N ALA A 374 -13.11 -4.74 -6.75
CA ALA A 374 -14.26 -5.16 -5.97
C ALA A 374 -14.66 -4.16 -4.86
N GLY A 375 -14.00 -2.99 -4.79
CA GLY A 375 -14.28 -1.96 -3.78
C GLY A 375 -13.50 -2.10 -2.47
N ILE A 376 -12.55 -3.05 -2.40
CA ILE A 376 -11.74 -3.28 -1.21
C ILE A 376 -10.58 -2.28 -1.17
N VAL A 377 -10.50 -1.50 -0.10
CA VAL A 377 -9.46 -0.48 0.09
C VAL A 377 -8.37 -0.89 1.07
N ALA A 378 -8.66 -1.87 1.94
CA ALA A 378 -7.68 -2.39 2.88
C ALA A 378 -7.86 -3.88 3.19
N VAL A 379 -6.75 -4.56 3.48
CA VAL A 379 -6.69 -5.94 3.96
C VAL A 379 -5.94 -5.98 5.29
N LEU A 380 -6.59 -6.49 6.34
CA LEU A 380 -6.07 -6.53 7.70
C LEU A 380 -5.78 -7.97 8.14
N PHE A 381 -4.50 -8.29 8.29
CA PHE A 381 -4.02 -9.62 8.64
C PHE A 381 -3.95 -9.83 10.16
N GLY A 382 -4.44 -10.97 10.65
CA GLY A 382 -4.23 -11.37 12.03
C GLY A 382 -4.57 -12.83 12.24
N ALA A 383 -4.07 -13.38 13.33
CA ALA A 383 -4.13 -14.82 13.61
C ALA A 383 -5.55 -15.41 13.66
N GLY A 384 -6.60 -14.63 13.89
CA GLY A 384 -7.97 -15.16 14.02
C GLY A 384 -8.22 -15.69 15.43
N ASN A 385 -7.43 -16.69 15.79
CA ASN A 385 -7.56 -17.44 17.02
C ASN A 385 -6.21 -17.83 17.60
N ALA A 386 -6.22 -18.36 18.82
CA ALA A 386 -5.04 -18.91 19.44
C ALA A 386 -4.48 -20.11 18.65
N GLY A 387 -3.16 -20.17 18.52
CA GLY A 387 -2.46 -21.28 17.87
C GLY A 387 -2.45 -21.23 16.35
N GLN A 388 -2.98 -20.17 15.73
CA GLN A 388 -2.85 -19.91 14.30
C GLN A 388 -1.48 -19.31 13.94
N THR A 389 -1.19 -19.30 12.64
CA THR A 389 0.01 -18.67 12.06
C THR A 389 0.05 -17.18 12.41
N THR A 390 1.24 -16.67 12.76
CA THR A 390 1.42 -15.26 13.14
C THR A 390 2.77 -14.72 12.70
N TYR A 391 2.87 -13.41 12.46
CA TYR A 391 4.09 -12.76 11.97
C TYR A 391 5.21 -12.63 13.02
N THR A 392 5.08 -13.27 14.18
CA THR A 392 6.06 -13.29 15.27
C THR A 392 6.37 -14.73 15.65
N ASP A 393 7.54 -15.00 16.23
CA ASP A 393 7.86 -16.27 16.90
C ASP A 393 7.01 -16.47 18.17
N ALA A 394 5.72 -16.77 17.98
CA ALA A 394 4.78 -16.93 19.08
C ALA A 394 4.94 -18.28 19.78
N ILE A 395 5.47 -19.28 19.07
CA ILE A 395 5.76 -20.62 19.61
C ILE A 395 7.07 -20.63 20.40
N GLY A 396 7.99 -19.71 20.14
CA GLY A 396 9.29 -19.62 20.80
C GLY A 396 10.24 -20.73 20.35
N ASP A 397 10.06 -21.26 19.15
CA ASP A 397 10.89 -22.29 18.53
C ASP A 397 11.99 -21.69 17.62
N GLY A 398 11.97 -20.37 17.41
CA GLY A 398 12.92 -19.68 16.54
C GLY A 398 12.75 -20.12 15.09
N VAL A 399 13.80 -19.98 14.27
CA VAL A 399 13.71 -20.33 12.86
C VAL A 399 13.62 -21.86 12.67
N THR A 400 12.46 -22.35 12.23
CA THR A 400 12.22 -23.75 11.90
C THR A 400 12.08 -23.96 10.39
N ASN A 401 12.62 -25.05 9.88
CA ASN A 401 12.60 -25.38 8.45
C ASN A 401 12.39 -26.90 8.26
N PRO A 402 11.21 -27.44 8.64
CA PRO A 402 10.92 -28.86 8.51
C PRO A 402 10.77 -29.27 7.04
N SER A 403 10.61 -30.57 6.77
CA SER A 403 10.37 -31.01 5.39
C SER A 403 9.01 -30.49 4.87
N PRO A 404 8.93 -30.03 3.61
CA PRO A 404 7.68 -29.56 3.01
C PRO A 404 6.55 -30.58 3.12
N VAL A 405 5.32 -30.10 3.36
CA VAL A 405 4.13 -30.93 3.54
C VAL A 405 3.13 -30.71 2.41
N ALA A 406 2.24 -31.67 2.19
CA ALA A 406 1.20 -31.57 1.17
C ALA A 406 -0.08 -30.96 1.75
N SER A 407 -0.72 -30.09 0.98
CA SER A 407 -2.01 -29.46 1.27
C SER A 407 -2.79 -29.17 -0.03
N TRP A 408 -3.95 -28.55 0.09
CA TRP A 408 -4.85 -28.26 -1.03
C TRP A 408 -4.14 -27.48 -2.15
N GLN A 409 -4.15 -28.05 -3.36
CA GLN A 409 -3.47 -27.51 -4.55
C GLN A 409 -1.97 -27.21 -4.37
N CYS A 410 -1.36 -27.77 -3.33
CA CYS A 410 0.06 -27.64 -3.01
C CYS A 410 0.63 -29.00 -2.60
N ASN A 411 1.29 -29.67 -3.52
CA ASN A 411 2.01 -30.90 -3.18
C ASN A 411 3.47 -30.56 -2.86
N GLN A 412 3.79 -30.37 -1.57
CA GLN A 412 5.14 -30.01 -1.10
C GLN A 412 5.66 -28.71 -1.73
N CYS A 413 4.76 -27.74 -1.97
CA CYS A 413 5.14 -26.48 -2.58
C CYS A 413 5.74 -25.48 -1.58
N ASN A 414 5.46 -25.65 -0.28
CA ASN A 414 6.03 -24.88 0.83
C ASN A 414 7.50 -25.27 1.05
N SER A 415 8.35 -24.90 0.10
CA SER A 415 9.70 -25.45 -0.08
C SER A 415 10.80 -24.41 0.14
N HIS A 416 10.41 -23.25 0.68
CA HIS A 416 11.29 -22.14 0.92
C HIS A 416 11.71 -22.13 2.38
N VAL A 417 13.02 -22.06 2.58
CA VAL A 417 13.63 -21.93 3.90
C VAL A 417 13.45 -20.50 4.38
N SER A 418 12.92 -20.30 5.59
CA SER A 418 13.01 -19.00 6.25
C SER A 418 14.38 -18.82 6.90
N THR A 419 14.86 -17.58 6.86
CA THR A 419 16.14 -17.16 7.47
C THR A 419 15.93 -16.21 8.65
N LEU A 420 14.68 -15.89 8.97
CA LEU A 420 14.30 -14.87 9.93
C LEU A 420 13.33 -15.47 10.91
N SER A 421 13.43 -15.08 12.18
CA SER A 421 12.66 -15.61 13.30
C SER A 421 11.20 -15.17 13.31
N ASP A 422 10.68 -14.69 12.20
CA ASP A 422 9.28 -14.43 11.98
C ASP A 422 8.75 -15.38 10.91
N ASP A 423 9.27 -16.61 10.88
CA ASP A 423 8.98 -17.62 9.88
C ASP A 423 7.57 -18.19 9.97
N ASP A 424 6.93 -18.08 11.14
CA ASP A 424 5.53 -18.40 11.47
C ASP A 424 4.50 -17.55 10.69
N GLY A 425 4.88 -16.78 9.67
CA GLY A 425 4.02 -15.82 8.96
C GLY A 425 4.76 -14.73 8.16
N GLY A 426 6.09 -14.76 8.15
CA GLY A 426 7.01 -13.77 7.56
C GLY A 426 6.90 -13.61 6.05
N PHE A 427 6.11 -14.46 5.39
CA PHE A 427 5.68 -14.29 4.00
C PHE A 427 5.09 -12.89 3.80
N LEU A 428 4.25 -12.44 4.74
CA LEU A 428 3.59 -11.16 4.67
C LEU A 428 4.56 -9.98 4.62
N ARG A 429 5.60 -10.00 5.45
CA ARG A 429 6.63 -8.95 5.45
C ARG A 429 7.30 -8.82 4.08
N MET A 430 7.61 -9.95 3.43
CA MET A 430 8.22 -9.94 2.11
C MET A 430 7.24 -9.46 1.03
N ALA A 431 6.03 -10.03 1.02
CA ALA A 431 5.03 -9.77 0.00
C ALA A 431 4.51 -8.32 0.05
N VAL A 432 4.14 -7.84 1.24
CA VAL A 432 3.69 -6.46 1.46
C VAL A 432 4.84 -5.47 1.21
N GLY A 433 6.06 -5.81 1.64
CA GLY A 433 7.24 -5.00 1.34
C GLY A 433 7.51 -4.88 -0.16
N ALA A 434 7.36 -5.96 -0.92
CA ALA A 434 7.49 -5.92 -2.38
C ALA A 434 6.40 -5.07 -3.02
N TYR A 435 5.16 -5.17 -2.54
CA TYR A 435 4.03 -4.39 -3.04
C TYR A 435 4.27 -2.88 -2.91
N TYR A 436 4.70 -2.41 -1.75
CA TYR A 436 4.90 -0.97 -1.52
C TYR A 436 6.15 -0.40 -2.21
N ARG A 437 7.02 -1.24 -2.80
CA ARG A 437 8.13 -0.80 -3.66
C ARG A 437 7.72 -0.57 -5.12
N THR A 438 6.48 -0.91 -5.51
CA THR A 438 6.00 -0.66 -6.87
C THR A 438 5.32 0.70 -7.00
N TYR A 439 5.37 1.28 -8.20
CA TYR A 439 4.60 2.48 -8.50
C TYR A 439 3.09 2.19 -8.50
N PRO A 440 2.24 3.01 -7.84
CA PRO A 440 0.79 2.85 -7.80
C PRO A 440 0.16 2.59 -9.16
N GLY A 441 -0.75 1.61 -9.21
CA GLY A 441 -1.40 1.19 -10.46
C GLY A 441 -0.54 0.31 -11.38
N THR A 442 0.66 -0.10 -10.93
CA THR A 442 1.60 -0.96 -11.68
C THR A 442 2.22 -2.05 -10.80
N ALA A 443 2.86 -3.04 -11.45
CA ALA A 443 3.74 -4.01 -10.80
C ALA A 443 5.23 -3.61 -10.91
N CYS A 444 5.51 -2.39 -11.36
CA CYS A 444 6.86 -1.96 -11.71
C CYS A 444 7.60 -1.42 -10.49
N THR A 445 8.70 -2.07 -10.14
CA THR A 445 9.72 -1.48 -9.27
C THR A 445 10.43 -0.38 -10.07
N LEU A 446 10.65 0.79 -9.47
CA LEU A 446 11.19 1.93 -10.21
C LEU A 446 12.71 1.83 -10.50
N PHE A 447 13.41 0.87 -9.91
CA PHE A 447 14.76 0.40 -10.24
C PHE A 447 15.05 -0.95 -9.56
N PRO A 448 16.12 -1.68 -9.95
CA PRO A 448 16.67 -2.78 -9.16
C PRO A 448 16.96 -2.43 -7.69
N GLY A 449 16.90 -3.45 -6.84
CA GLY A 449 17.29 -3.32 -5.43
C GLY A 449 18.79 -3.02 -5.22
N ASP A 450 19.63 -3.28 -6.23
CA ASP A 450 21.05 -2.96 -6.24
C ASP A 450 21.41 -1.67 -7.00
N SER A 451 20.41 -0.83 -7.30
CA SER A 451 20.64 0.49 -7.87
C SER A 451 21.22 1.46 -6.84
N ILE A 452 22.15 2.31 -7.27
CA ILE A 452 22.68 3.43 -6.49
C ILE A 452 21.59 4.41 -6.02
N PHE A 453 20.45 4.47 -6.71
CA PHE A 453 19.33 5.31 -6.29
C PHE A 453 18.64 4.78 -5.02
N ASN A 454 18.72 3.47 -4.78
CA ASN A 454 18.09 2.78 -3.65
C ASN A 454 19.11 2.36 -2.57
N THR A 455 20.37 2.78 -2.71
CA THR A 455 21.46 2.38 -1.82
C THR A 455 21.52 3.28 -0.59
N ASP A 456 21.59 2.67 0.61
CA ASP A 456 21.74 3.42 1.86
C ASP A 456 23.14 4.05 1.96
N ILE A 457 23.18 5.37 1.98
CA ILE A 457 24.38 6.21 2.06
C ILE A 457 24.64 6.76 3.48
N SER A 458 23.89 6.34 4.50
CA SER A 458 24.00 6.86 5.87
C SER A 458 25.41 6.71 6.47
N ASN A 459 26.15 5.67 6.05
CA ASN A 459 27.51 5.38 6.50
C ASN A 459 28.59 5.72 5.47
N VAL A 460 28.22 6.30 4.31
CA VAL A 460 29.17 6.69 3.26
C VAL A 460 29.97 7.93 3.70
N PRO A 461 31.29 8.00 3.43
CA PRO A 461 32.11 9.14 3.82
C PRO A 461 31.66 10.48 3.23
N VAL A 462 31.80 11.56 4.01
CA VAL A 462 31.61 12.93 3.52
C VAL A 462 32.71 13.27 2.51
N SER A 463 32.32 13.84 1.37
CA SER A 463 33.24 14.30 0.34
C SER A 463 34.14 15.42 0.84
N SER A 464 35.42 15.37 0.47
CA SER A 464 36.38 16.45 0.73
C SER A 464 35.95 17.80 0.14
N GLN A 465 35.09 17.80 -0.88
CA GLN A 465 34.56 19.01 -1.53
C GLN A 465 33.29 19.56 -0.87
N SER A 466 32.72 18.87 0.12
CA SER A 466 31.44 19.25 0.73
C SER A 466 31.38 20.72 1.14
N SER A 467 32.37 21.19 1.91
CA SER A 467 32.41 22.61 2.34
C SER A 467 32.48 23.61 1.18
N THR A 468 33.22 23.27 0.11
CA THR A 468 33.37 24.13 -1.07
C THR A 468 32.07 24.20 -1.87
N TRP A 469 31.45 23.06 -2.17
CA TRP A 469 30.21 23.00 -2.94
C TRP A 469 29.05 23.65 -2.18
N MET A 470 28.89 23.33 -0.89
CA MET A 470 27.89 23.96 -0.03
C MET A 470 28.06 25.48 0.06
N GLY A 471 29.30 25.97 0.13
CA GLY A 471 29.61 27.39 0.16
C GLY A 471 29.28 28.13 -1.16
N ASN A 472 29.15 27.41 -2.28
CA ASN A 472 28.78 27.97 -3.57
C ASN A 472 27.29 27.79 -3.91
N MET A 473 26.51 27.05 -3.11
CA MET A 473 25.06 26.87 -3.29
C MET A 473 24.26 27.66 -2.26
N THR A 474 24.32 28.98 -2.35
CA THR A 474 23.82 29.90 -1.31
C THR A 474 22.64 30.79 -1.73
N GLN A 475 22.05 30.59 -2.92
CA GLN A 475 20.87 31.35 -3.34
C GLN A 475 19.69 31.16 -2.39
N ASN A 476 19.58 29.99 -1.76
CA ASN A 476 18.56 29.66 -0.76
C ASN A 476 19.22 29.08 0.49
N ALA A 477 18.84 29.60 1.66
CA ALA A 477 19.34 29.11 2.95
C ALA A 477 18.64 27.82 3.41
N ASN A 478 17.44 27.57 2.91
CA ASN A 478 16.60 26.42 3.24
C ASN A 478 16.22 25.66 1.97
N LEU A 479 15.71 24.44 2.15
CA LEU A 479 15.17 23.64 1.05
C LEU A 479 13.93 24.29 0.44
N HIS A 480 13.69 24.00 -0.84
CA HIS A 480 12.51 24.47 -1.58
C HIS A 480 11.79 23.30 -2.27
N PRO A 481 10.74 22.72 -1.65
CA PRO A 481 9.92 21.68 -2.28
C PRO A 481 9.02 22.26 -3.37
N ASP A 482 9.15 21.75 -4.60
CA ASP A 482 8.29 22.07 -5.75
C ASP A 482 7.21 20.98 -5.90
N LEU A 483 6.22 21.06 -5.01
CA LEU A 483 5.14 20.07 -4.83
C LEU A 483 3.79 20.76 -4.97
N GLY A 484 2.84 20.13 -5.66
CA GLY A 484 1.53 20.74 -5.89
C GLY A 484 0.47 19.80 -6.41
N THR A 485 -0.75 20.32 -6.49
CA THR A 485 -1.94 19.56 -6.86
C THR A 485 -2.21 19.57 -8.35
N VAL A 486 -3.08 18.67 -8.81
CA VAL A 486 -3.51 18.62 -10.23
C VAL A 486 -4.16 19.94 -10.63
N ALA A 487 -4.98 20.51 -9.74
CA ALA A 487 -5.64 21.80 -9.96
C ALA A 487 -4.66 22.98 -10.05
N GLN A 488 -3.53 22.91 -9.33
CA GLN A 488 -2.47 23.91 -9.41
C GLN A 488 -1.59 23.76 -10.65
N GLN A 489 -1.63 22.60 -11.33
CA GLN A 489 -0.73 22.23 -12.42
C GLN A 489 0.75 22.37 -12.02
N TYR A 490 1.06 22.02 -10.77
CA TYR A 490 2.38 22.21 -10.18
C TYR A 490 2.96 20.88 -9.66
N GLY A 491 4.28 20.78 -9.60
CA GLY A 491 4.98 19.50 -9.53
C GLY A 491 5.05 18.79 -10.90
N MET A 492 5.51 17.54 -10.90
CA MET A 492 5.71 16.74 -12.11
C MET A 492 4.66 15.62 -12.21
N PRO A 493 3.69 15.70 -13.14
CA PRO A 493 2.70 14.65 -13.29
C PRO A 493 3.32 13.39 -13.92
N VAL A 494 2.99 12.24 -13.35
CA VAL A 494 3.40 10.93 -13.86
C VAL A 494 2.17 10.19 -14.36
N ASN A 495 2.18 9.84 -15.63
CA ASN A 495 1.09 9.15 -16.31
C ASN A 495 1.31 7.64 -16.24
N VAL A 496 0.26 6.87 -15.97
CA VAL A 496 0.31 5.40 -16.06
C VAL A 496 -0.53 4.97 -17.25
N ALA A 497 0.12 4.55 -18.33
CA ALA A 497 -0.54 4.14 -19.56
C ALA A 497 -0.34 2.64 -19.83
N PRO A 498 -1.35 1.92 -20.36
CA PRO A 498 -1.06 0.72 -21.12
C PRO A 498 -0.26 1.10 -22.38
N PRO A 499 0.44 0.16 -23.05
CA PRO A 499 1.03 0.44 -24.36
C PRO A 499 -0.07 0.95 -25.33
N PRO A 500 0.10 2.09 -26.01
CA PRO A 500 -0.79 2.46 -27.09
C PRO A 500 -0.66 1.43 -28.22
N SER A 501 -1.73 1.26 -29.00
CA SER A 501 -1.65 0.47 -30.24
C SER A 501 -0.72 1.09 -31.28
N THR A 502 -0.43 2.39 -31.17
CA THR A 502 0.59 3.14 -31.93
C THR A 502 1.10 4.32 -31.08
N GLY A 503 2.31 4.25 -30.51
CA GLY A 503 2.94 5.41 -29.88
C GLY A 503 3.31 6.48 -30.91
N LEU A 504 3.50 7.72 -30.45
CA LEU A 504 3.95 8.83 -31.28
C LEU A 504 5.41 9.13 -30.99
N THR A 505 6.22 9.35 -32.02
CA THR A 505 7.60 9.82 -31.85
C THR A 505 7.65 11.31 -32.14
N PRO A 506 7.90 12.16 -31.12
CA PRO A 506 8.10 13.59 -31.35
C PRO A 506 9.29 13.88 -32.26
N THR A 507 9.27 15.03 -32.90
CA THR A 507 10.51 15.63 -33.43
C THR A 507 11.32 16.22 -32.29
N PHE A 508 12.64 16.01 -32.26
CA PHE A 508 13.49 16.43 -31.15
C PHE A 508 14.41 17.59 -31.52
N THR A 509 14.58 18.52 -30.58
CA THR A 509 15.62 19.56 -30.67
C THR A 509 17.01 18.94 -30.47
N TYR A 510 17.16 18.10 -29.45
CA TYR A 510 18.37 17.32 -29.14
C TYR A 510 18.28 15.91 -29.71
N ASN A 511 18.09 15.79 -31.04
CA ASN A 511 17.77 14.52 -31.67
C ASN A 511 18.89 13.47 -31.56
N SER A 512 20.17 13.86 -31.58
CA SER A 512 21.30 12.91 -31.46
C SER A 512 21.36 12.23 -30.09
N ASP A 513 20.81 12.89 -29.08
CA ASP A 513 20.90 12.49 -27.69
C ASP A 513 19.58 11.89 -27.20
N SER A 514 18.57 11.81 -28.08
CA SER A 514 17.21 11.33 -27.76
C SER A 514 16.98 9.90 -28.26
N ASP A 515 16.17 9.15 -27.52
CA ASP A 515 15.83 7.78 -27.88
C ASP A 515 14.67 7.74 -28.89
N HIS A 516 14.74 6.77 -29.81
CA HIS A 516 13.72 6.51 -30.82
C HIS A 516 13.15 5.09 -30.67
N PRO A 517 12.37 4.80 -29.61
CA PRO A 517 11.76 3.49 -29.43
C PRO A 517 10.90 3.13 -30.64
N ALA A 518 10.98 1.87 -31.09
CA ALA A 518 10.26 1.43 -32.28
C ALA A 518 8.73 1.50 -32.10
N GLU A 519 8.28 1.33 -30.87
CA GLU A 519 6.88 1.48 -30.46
C GLU A 519 6.40 2.94 -30.35
N GLY A 520 7.30 3.92 -30.42
CA GLY A 520 7.04 5.33 -30.15
C GLY A 520 6.88 5.65 -28.66
N TYR A 521 6.63 6.92 -28.34
CA TYR A 521 6.33 7.36 -26.97
C TYR A 521 4.82 7.24 -26.70
N PRO A 522 4.40 6.73 -25.53
CA PRO A 522 3.00 6.50 -25.20
C PRO A 522 2.30 7.80 -24.75
N ILE A 523 2.19 8.76 -25.66
CA ILE A 523 1.55 10.05 -25.42
C ILE A 523 0.29 10.23 -26.28
N ASP A 524 -0.70 10.91 -25.72
CA ASP A 524 -1.96 11.26 -26.36
C ASP A 524 -2.53 12.57 -25.80
N GLN A 525 -3.70 12.99 -26.26
CA GLN A 525 -4.32 14.25 -25.85
C GLN A 525 -4.66 14.33 -24.34
N SER A 526 -4.72 13.19 -23.65
CA SER A 526 -4.97 13.10 -22.20
C SER A 526 -3.70 13.14 -21.36
N THR A 527 -2.52 13.06 -21.99
CA THR A 527 -1.23 13.08 -21.30
C THR A 527 -1.07 14.36 -20.49
N LEU A 528 -0.89 14.19 -19.18
CA LEU A 528 -0.59 15.29 -18.27
C LEU A 528 0.89 15.65 -18.39
N ILE A 529 1.15 16.96 -18.41
CA ILE A 529 2.50 17.52 -18.47
C ILE A 529 2.69 18.56 -17.37
N GLU A 530 3.93 18.79 -16.96
CA GLU A 530 4.28 19.85 -16.02
C GLU A 530 3.77 21.22 -16.50
N GLY A 531 3.14 21.98 -15.61
CA GLY A 531 2.52 23.28 -15.92
C GLY A 531 1.21 23.18 -16.71
N GLY A 532 0.77 21.97 -17.08
CA GLY A 532 -0.42 21.72 -17.87
C GLY A 532 -0.28 22.07 -19.35
N SER A 533 -1.29 21.67 -20.16
CA SER A 533 -1.26 21.84 -21.62
C SER A 533 -1.11 23.30 -22.07
N GLY A 534 -1.58 24.25 -21.25
CA GLY A 534 -1.50 25.70 -21.48
C GLY A 534 -0.19 26.37 -21.06
N ALA A 535 0.79 25.63 -20.50
CA ALA A 535 2.07 26.22 -20.11
C ALA A 535 2.79 26.92 -21.29
N PRO A 536 3.51 28.03 -21.09
CA PRO A 536 4.24 28.68 -22.16
C PRO A 536 5.22 27.74 -22.88
N SER A 537 5.46 27.93 -24.18
CA SER A 537 6.38 27.06 -24.93
C SER A 537 7.83 27.09 -24.43
N GLY A 538 8.21 28.16 -23.72
CA GLY A 538 9.54 28.33 -23.14
C GLY A 538 9.71 27.75 -21.73
N SER A 539 8.69 27.10 -21.15
CA SER A 539 8.83 26.34 -19.90
C SER A 539 9.16 24.88 -20.15
N ASP A 540 9.47 24.12 -19.10
CA ASP A 540 10.02 22.79 -19.24
C ASP A 540 9.04 21.75 -19.76
N ARG A 541 7.78 21.74 -19.30
CA ARG A 541 6.69 20.93 -19.88
C ARG A 541 7.07 19.43 -19.96
N HIS A 542 7.61 18.89 -18.87
CA HIS A 542 7.95 17.47 -18.80
C HIS A 542 6.72 16.58 -18.94
N ALA A 543 6.85 15.50 -19.73
CA ALA A 543 5.88 14.43 -19.80
C ALA A 543 6.53 13.13 -19.35
N LEU A 544 6.03 12.57 -18.25
CA LEU A 544 6.55 11.35 -17.63
C LEU A 544 5.50 10.25 -17.77
N VAL A 545 5.84 9.11 -18.38
CA VAL A 545 4.87 8.03 -18.65
C VAL A 545 5.46 6.67 -18.30
N ILE A 546 4.82 5.95 -17.39
CA ILE A 546 5.13 4.56 -17.06
C ILE A 546 4.20 3.63 -17.84
N ASN A 547 4.81 2.68 -18.55
CA ASN A 547 4.10 1.57 -19.16
C ASN A 547 3.97 0.41 -18.16
N LYS A 548 2.77 0.25 -17.60
CA LYS A 548 2.52 -0.72 -16.51
C LYS A 548 2.68 -2.19 -16.89
N ASN A 549 2.70 -2.53 -18.18
CA ASN A 549 2.81 -3.92 -18.66
C ASN A 549 4.26 -4.33 -18.95
N THR A 550 5.12 -3.36 -19.28
CA THR A 550 6.51 -3.62 -19.69
C THR A 550 7.53 -3.05 -18.71
N CYS A 551 7.08 -2.25 -17.73
CA CYS A 551 7.93 -1.51 -16.82
C CYS A 551 8.96 -0.63 -17.53
N LYS A 552 8.58 -0.10 -18.69
CA LYS A 552 9.31 0.97 -19.37
C LYS A 552 8.82 2.33 -18.93
N LEU A 553 9.75 3.24 -18.70
CA LEU A 553 9.51 4.65 -18.43
C LEU A 553 9.92 5.47 -19.66
N TYR A 554 9.07 6.42 -20.02
CA TYR A 554 9.26 7.34 -21.13
C TYR A 554 9.21 8.77 -20.60
N GLU A 555 10.26 9.54 -20.82
CA GLU A 555 10.39 10.90 -20.31
C GLU A 555 10.71 11.85 -21.45
N LEU A 556 9.95 12.92 -21.54
CA LEU A 556 10.09 13.95 -22.57
C LEU A 556 10.28 15.31 -21.90
N PHE A 557 11.27 16.06 -22.35
CA PHE A 557 11.44 17.48 -22.03
C PHE A 557 10.80 18.34 -23.12
N ASN A 558 10.15 19.42 -22.74
CA ASN A 558 9.50 20.42 -23.60
C ASN A 558 8.48 19.84 -24.58
N LEU A 559 7.51 19.03 -24.12
CA LEU A 559 6.51 18.43 -25.01
C LEU A 559 5.49 19.47 -25.52
N GLN A 560 5.34 19.53 -26.84
CA GLN A 560 4.44 20.44 -27.56
C GLN A 560 3.55 19.70 -28.55
N ASN A 561 2.46 20.34 -28.97
CA ASN A 561 1.63 19.96 -30.12
C ASN A 561 1.00 18.54 -30.07
N PHE A 562 0.91 17.93 -28.88
CA PHE A 562 0.35 16.58 -28.69
C PHE A 562 -1.19 16.56 -28.56
N THR A 563 -1.83 17.72 -28.35
CA THR A 563 -3.28 17.85 -28.12
C THR A 563 -4.09 18.28 -29.33
N ASN A 564 -3.46 18.69 -30.43
CA ASN A 564 -4.11 19.42 -31.53
C ASN A 564 -4.06 18.71 -32.90
N GLY A 565 -3.63 17.44 -32.92
CA GLY A 565 -3.52 16.63 -34.14
C GLY A 565 -2.35 17.00 -35.06
N GLN A 566 -1.46 17.89 -34.63
CA GLN A 566 -0.19 18.16 -35.30
C GLN A 566 0.88 17.13 -34.90
N GLN A 567 1.99 17.11 -35.64
CA GLN A 567 3.15 16.31 -35.26
C GLN A 567 3.71 16.82 -33.92
N PRO A 568 3.80 15.97 -32.87
CA PRO A 568 4.40 16.38 -31.62
C PRO A 568 5.87 16.79 -31.79
N SER A 569 6.31 17.74 -30.99
CA SER A 569 7.72 18.12 -30.87
C SER A 569 8.14 18.16 -29.41
N ALA A 570 9.39 17.84 -29.13
CA ALA A 570 9.98 17.84 -27.81
C ALA A 570 11.42 18.39 -27.87
N GLY A 571 11.94 18.84 -26.72
CA GLY A 571 13.34 19.17 -26.57
C GLY A 571 14.20 17.91 -26.69
N SER A 572 13.98 16.95 -25.79
CA SER A 572 14.66 15.64 -25.77
C SER A 572 13.68 14.53 -25.35
N GLY A 573 14.08 13.28 -25.56
CA GLY A 573 13.34 12.11 -25.10
C GLY A 573 14.26 10.99 -24.62
N ALA A 574 13.93 10.39 -23.48
CA ALA A 574 14.65 9.28 -22.89
C ALA A 574 13.71 8.15 -22.53
N THR A 575 14.19 6.92 -22.69
CA THR A 575 13.50 5.70 -22.31
C THR A 575 14.33 4.89 -21.34
N TRP A 576 13.65 4.31 -20.35
CA TRP A 576 14.29 3.51 -19.31
C TRP A 576 13.56 2.19 -19.16
N ASP A 577 14.32 1.11 -19.01
CA ASP A 577 13.80 -0.13 -18.44
C ASP A 577 13.92 0.00 -16.91
N LEU A 578 12.78 0.15 -16.22
CA LEU A 578 12.75 0.31 -14.76
C LEU A 578 13.20 -0.95 -14.02
N THR A 579 13.31 -2.07 -14.73
CA THR A 579 13.96 -3.26 -14.19
C THR A 579 15.47 -3.17 -14.34
N SER A 580 16.07 -2.33 -15.17
CA SER A 580 17.53 -2.38 -15.41
C SER A 580 18.34 -1.31 -14.65
N ASN A 581 19.60 -1.62 -14.36
CA ASN A 581 20.61 -0.64 -13.93
C ASN A 581 21.34 0.02 -15.11
N ALA A 582 20.91 -0.20 -16.35
CA ALA A 582 21.55 0.39 -17.53
C ALA A 582 21.48 1.93 -17.48
N MET A 583 22.63 2.57 -17.67
CA MET A 583 22.73 4.03 -17.83
C MET A 583 22.50 4.42 -19.30
N ARG A 584 22.21 5.70 -19.53
CA ARG A 584 22.34 6.28 -20.87
C ARG A 584 23.80 6.24 -21.33
N PRO A 585 24.06 6.29 -22.64
CA PRO A 585 25.41 6.48 -23.15
C PRO A 585 26.06 7.72 -22.51
N ASP A 586 27.35 7.62 -22.20
CA ASP A 586 28.12 8.73 -21.63
C ASP A 586 28.06 9.95 -22.56
N GLY A 587 27.78 11.12 -21.99
CA GLY A 587 27.58 12.37 -22.70
C GLY A 587 26.16 12.60 -23.25
N PHE A 588 25.20 11.67 -23.10
CA PHE A 588 23.83 11.88 -23.57
C PHE A 588 22.98 12.54 -22.48
N THR A 589 22.33 13.65 -22.81
CA THR A 589 21.28 14.22 -21.94
C THR A 589 20.06 13.26 -21.85
N SER A 590 19.16 13.52 -20.89
CA SER A 590 17.83 12.91 -20.85
C SER A 590 16.76 14.02 -20.89
N ALA A 591 15.56 13.75 -20.36
CA ALA A 591 14.64 14.80 -19.97
C ALA A 591 15.15 15.60 -18.74
N ASP A 592 16.17 15.09 -18.04
CA ASP A 592 16.91 15.74 -16.95
C ASP A 592 18.34 16.06 -17.43
N ALA A 593 18.88 17.22 -17.06
CA ALA A 593 20.16 17.66 -17.61
C ALA A 593 21.35 16.75 -17.25
N ALA A 594 21.33 16.07 -16.11
CA ALA A 594 22.37 15.13 -15.69
C ALA A 594 22.38 13.82 -16.48
N GLY A 595 21.43 13.61 -17.41
CA GLY A 595 21.24 12.33 -18.07
C GLY A 595 20.67 11.26 -17.13
N LEU A 596 20.00 11.68 -16.06
CA LEU A 596 19.35 10.84 -15.05
C LEU A 596 17.85 10.62 -15.39
N PRO A 597 17.22 9.58 -14.83
CA PRO A 597 15.77 9.40 -14.88
C PRO A 597 15.07 10.37 -13.90
N ILE A 598 13.95 10.99 -14.28
CA ILE A 598 13.22 11.92 -13.40
C ILE A 598 12.32 11.14 -12.43
N THR A 599 11.42 10.31 -12.96
CA THR A 599 10.32 9.68 -12.21
C THR A 599 10.75 8.90 -10.97
N PRO A 600 11.81 8.06 -11.02
CA PRO A 600 12.30 7.32 -9.86
C PRO A 600 13.01 8.19 -8.82
N LEU A 601 13.27 9.47 -9.11
CA LEU A 601 13.92 10.42 -8.22
C LEU A 601 12.95 11.51 -7.73
N LEU A 602 11.65 11.38 -7.98
CA LEU A 602 10.64 12.32 -7.49
C LEU A 602 10.21 12.00 -6.06
N LEU A 603 10.01 13.02 -5.24
CA LEU A 603 9.31 12.84 -3.97
C LEU A 603 7.84 12.55 -4.22
N ARG A 604 7.31 11.47 -3.61
CA ARG A 604 5.93 11.02 -3.83
C ARG A 604 5.09 10.96 -2.57
N SER A 605 3.84 11.38 -2.70
CA SER A 605 2.84 11.34 -1.63
C SER A 605 2.53 9.90 -1.18
N ASP A 606 2.48 8.94 -2.11
CA ASP A 606 2.11 7.56 -1.81
C ASP A 606 3.16 6.86 -0.94
N GLU A 607 4.45 7.17 -1.15
CA GLU A 607 5.56 6.65 -0.34
C GLU A 607 5.61 7.30 1.06
N ILE A 608 5.30 8.61 1.14
CA ILE A 608 5.12 9.30 2.42
C ILE A 608 3.97 8.68 3.21
N GLN A 609 2.85 8.40 2.54
CA GLN A 609 1.68 7.77 3.14
C GLN A 609 1.93 6.31 3.51
N ALA A 610 2.73 5.59 2.73
CA ALA A 610 3.23 4.28 3.10
C ALA A 610 4.11 4.38 4.36
N GLY A 611 4.93 5.44 4.48
CA GLY A 611 5.80 5.66 5.64
C GLY A 611 7.28 5.37 5.36
N ILE A 612 7.62 5.05 4.12
CA ILE A 612 8.99 4.80 3.65
C ILE A 612 9.18 5.38 2.26
N ILE A 613 10.29 6.10 2.08
CA ILE A 613 10.84 6.46 0.78
C ILE A 613 12.20 5.78 0.72
N ALA A 614 12.35 4.83 -0.19
CA ALA A 614 13.51 3.93 -0.26
C ALA A 614 14.52 4.31 -1.35
N HIS A 615 14.50 5.59 -1.76
CA HIS A 615 15.33 6.09 -2.84
C HIS A 615 15.72 7.55 -2.62
N ALA A 616 16.72 8.01 -3.37
CA ALA A 616 17.15 9.39 -3.36
C ALA A 616 16.21 10.31 -4.15
N ILE A 617 16.21 11.61 -3.81
CA ILE A 617 15.36 12.61 -4.47
C ILE A 617 16.20 13.56 -5.32
N ARG A 618 15.77 13.86 -6.56
CA ARG A 618 16.46 14.81 -7.43
C ARG A 618 16.30 16.24 -6.93
N PHE A 619 17.32 17.06 -7.14
CA PHE A 619 17.24 18.49 -6.88
C PHE A 619 18.12 19.29 -7.86
N THR A 620 18.02 20.62 -7.79
CA THR A 620 18.76 21.53 -8.66
C THR A 620 19.71 22.45 -7.90
N ALA A 621 20.73 22.91 -8.62
CA ALA A 621 21.65 23.95 -8.19
C ALA A 621 21.66 25.07 -9.24
N HIS A 622 21.91 26.31 -8.84
CA HIS A 622 21.89 27.39 -9.82
C HIS A 622 23.05 27.37 -10.82
N CYS A 623 24.14 26.68 -10.45
CA CYS A 623 25.24 26.44 -11.36
C CYS A 623 25.95 25.14 -11.01
N THR A 624 26.46 24.47 -12.05
CA THR A 624 27.22 23.23 -11.95
C THR A 624 28.53 23.31 -12.72
N SER A 625 29.46 22.41 -12.40
CA SER A 625 30.79 22.36 -13.01
C SER A 625 30.87 21.34 -14.16
N THR A 626 30.99 20.06 -13.81
CA THR A 626 31.00 18.90 -14.71
C THR A 626 29.93 17.90 -14.28
N TYR A 627 30.09 16.62 -14.54
CA TYR A 627 29.32 15.52 -13.98
C TYR A 627 30.22 14.46 -13.35
N ILE A 628 29.68 13.74 -12.37
CA ILE A 628 30.25 12.54 -11.74
C ILE A 628 29.17 11.46 -11.67
N TRP A 629 29.56 10.20 -11.58
CA TRP A 629 28.61 9.10 -11.41
C TRP A 629 27.71 9.34 -10.18
N PRO A 630 26.39 9.10 -10.29
CA PRO A 630 25.71 8.39 -11.38
C PRO A 630 25.22 9.25 -12.56
N ALA A 631 25.53 10.54 -12.64
CA ALA A 631 25.22 11.32 -13.84
C ALA A 631 26.04 10.86 -15.06
N SER A 632 25.46 11.07 -16.25
CA SER A 632 26.10 10.76 -17.54
C SER A 632 26.27 11.99 -18.44
N HIS A 633 25.74 13.15 -18.02
CA HIS A 633 25.79 14.38 -18.80
C HIS A 633 25.88 15.62 -17.88
N GLN A 634 26.27 16.77 -18.44
CA GLN A 634 26.41 18.04 -17.73
C GLN A 634 25.61 19.17 -18.37
N ALA A 635 25.13 20.10 -17.55
CA ALA A 635 24.71 21.44 -17.98
C ALA A 635 25.62 22.54 -17.40
N GLY A 636 26.83 22.18 -16.97
CA GLY A 636 27.71 23.06 -16.23
C GLY A 636 28.16 24.28 -17.03
N SER A 637 28.14 25.43 -16.37
CA SER A 637 28.69 26.70 -16.90
C SER A 637 29.67 27.36 -15.93
N CYS A 638 29.92 26.74 -14.78
CA CYS A 638 30.81 27.23 -13.73
C CYS A 638 32.07 26.36 -13.56
N ASN A 639 33.01 26.84 -12.73
CA ASN A 639 34.25 26.13 -12.42
C ASN A 639 34.05 25.05 -11.34
N SER A 640 35.11 24.28 -11.06
CA SER A 640 35.10 23.14 -10.12
C SER A 640 34.77 23.46 -8.65
N ALA A 641 34.66 24.74 -8.27
CA ALA A 641 34.16 25.12 -6.94
C ALA A 641 32.65 24.89 -6.80
N PHE A 642 31.94 24.71 -7.92
CA PHE A 642 30.52 24.34 -7.95
C PHE A 642 30.36 22.82 -8.06
N PRO A 643 29.29 22.25 -7.48
CA PRO A 643 29.07 20.82 -7.53
C PRO A 643 28.91 20.33 -8.97
N PRO A 644 29.42 19.13 -9.29
CA PRO A 644 29.11 18.46 -10.54
C PRO A 644 27.71 17.85 -10.51
N MET A 645 27.08 17.70 -11.68
CA MET A 645 25.89 16.85 -11.83
C MET A 645 26.17 15.45 -11.28
N GLY A 646 25.17 14.83 -10.67
CA GLY A 646 25.29 13.54 -9.99
C GLY A 646 25.82 13.62 -8.56
N ALA A 647 26.30 14.79 -8.10
CA ALA A 647 26.71 14.95 -6.70
C ALA A 647 25.54 14.69 -5.75
N ARG A 648 25.79 13.85 -4.74
CA ARG A 648 24.81 13.48 -3.72
C ARG A 648 25.04 14.27 -2.43
N PHE A 649 23.94 14.68 -1.79
CA PHE A 649 23.90 15.43 -0.54
C PHE A 649 23.01 14.75 0.49
N ARG A 650 23.53 14.41 1.67
CA ARG A 650 22.83 13.68 2.73
C ARG A 650 22.55 14.57 3.92
N LEU A 651 21.33 14.49 4.46
CA LEU A 651 20.96 15.15 5.72
C LEU A 651 21.73 14.51 6.88
N ARG A 652 22.35 15.32 7.73
CA ARG A 652 23.11 14.80 8.88
C ARG A 652 22.24 13.98 9.83
N SER A 653 22.80 12.88 10.33
CA SER A 653 22.12 11.97 11.28
C SER A 653 21.81 12.63 12.63
N ASN A 654 22.53 13.69 13.00
CA ASN A 654 22.28 14.45 14.22
C ASN A 654 21.24 15.57 14.08
N PHE A 655 20.68 15.77 12.88
CA PHE A 655 19.55 16.67 12.71
C PHE A 655 18.32 16.10 13.43
N ASN A 656 17.76 16.84 14.38
CA ASN A 656 16.64 16.35 15.17
C ASN A 656 15.35 16.39 14.35
N ILE A 657 14.86 15.21 13.94
CA ILE A 657 13.61 15.09 13.19
C ILE A 657 12.37 14.90 14.09
N SER A 658 12.54 14.65 15.39
CA SER A 658 11.41 14.23 16.26
C SER A 658 10.37 15.32 16.49
N THR A 659 10.69 16.57 16.18
CA THR A 659 9.80 17.73 16.34
C THR A 659 8.90 17.96 15.13
N PHE A 660 9.14 17.25 14.02
CA PHE A 660 8.36 17.36 12.80
C PHE A 660 7.18 16.40 12.81
N SER A 661 6.17 16.67 11.97
CA SER A 661 5.06 15.75 11.79
C SER A 661 5.54 14.36 11.35
N PRO A 662 4.83 13.27 11.70
CA PRO A 662 5.22 11.91 11.29
C PRO A 662 5.48 11.77 9.79
N SER A 663 4.64 12.40 8.95
CA SER A 663 4.82 12.41 7.50
C SER A 663 6.10 13.12 7.06
N THR A 664 6.45 14.26 7.64
CA THR A 664 7.73 14.93 7.35
C THR A 664 8.92 14.10 7.81
N GLN A 665 8.80 13.40 8.93
CA GLN A 665 9.88 12.52 9.40
C GLN A 665 10.20 11.40 8.40
N VAL A 666 9.24 10.91 7.62
CA VAL A 666 9.47 9.95 6.53
C VAL A 666 10.43 10.54 5.49
N VAL A 667 10.17 11.77 5.04
CA VAL A 667 11.01 12.49 4.07
C VAL A 667 12.40 12.76 4.63
N LEU A 668 12.49 13.21 5.88
CA LEU A 668 13.79 13.50 6.51
C LEU A 668 14.63 12.24 6.75
N ARG A 669 14.01 11.10 7.10
CA ARG A 669 14.69 9.81 7.12
C ARG A 669 15.22 9.43 5.74
N ALA A 670 14.44 9.63 4.68
CA ALA A 670 14.91 9.41 3.31
C ALA A 670 16.13 10.28 2.97
N PHE A 671 16.15 11.54 3.41
CA PHE A 671 17.31 12.42 3.23
C PHE A 671 18.54 11.97 4.05
N GLN A 672 18.34 11.31 5.20
CA GLN A 672 19.43 10.75 6.02
C GLN A 672 20.00 9.45 5.40
N HIS A 673 19.15 8.63 4.78
CA HIS A 673 19.54 7.32 4.26
C HIS A 673 19.88 7.31 2.77
N TYR A 674 19.25 8.12 1.94
CA TYR A 674 19.41 8.11 0.47
C TYR A 674 19.82 9.47 -0.10
N GLY A 675 19.47 10.55 0.59
CA GLY A 675 19.90 11.91 0.26
C GLY A 675 19.23 12.51 -0.98
N LEU A 676 19.77 13.65 -1.39
CA LEU A 676 19.40 14.42 -2.57
C LEU A 676 20.46 14.26 -3.65
N ILE A 677 20.07 14.09 -4.91
CA ILE A 677 20.99 13.99 -6.05
C ILE A 677 20.84 15.15 -7.01
N LEU A 678 21.96 15.80 -7.32
CA LEU A 678 21.98 16.97 -8.19
C LEU A 678 21.76 16.54 -9.63
N ALA A 679 20.61 16.90 -10.20
CA ALA A 679 20.17 16.43 -11.50
C ALA A 679 20.11 17.53 -12.56
N ASP A 680 19.86 18.78 -12.18
CA ASP A 680 19.71 19.88 -13.13
C ASP A 680 20.21 21.22 -12.60
N ASN A 681 20.37 22.18 -13.52
CA ASN A 681 20.52 23.58 -13.19
C ASN A 681 19.15 24.20 -12.93
N GLY A 682 19.06 25.06 -11.91
CA GLY A 682 17.82 25.70 -11.52
C GLY A 682 18.06 26.77 -10.46
N SER A 683 17.42 26.63 -9.31
CA SER A 683 17.72 27.43 -8.12
C SER A 683 18.23 26.50 -7.03
N ASP A 684 19.17 26.97 -6.21
CA ASP A 684 19.77 26.10 -5.18
C ASP A 684 18.71 25.49 -4.27
N TRP A 685 18.77 24.16 -4.09
CA TRP A 685 17.94 23.40 -3.17
C TRP A 685 16.46 23.26 -3.55
N PHE A 686 16.13 23.52 -4.82
CA PHE A 686 14.81 23.21 -5.37
C PHE A 686 14.77 21.72 -5.71
N PHE A 687 13.82 20.98 -5.11
CA PHE A 687 13.62 19.55 -5.38
C PHE A 687 12.18 19.28 -5.77
N GLY A 688 12.01 18.45 -6.80
CA GLY A 688 10.71 18.16 -7.39
C GLY A 688 10.04 16.93 -6.79
N GLY A 689 8.72 16.89 -6.90
CA GLY A 689 7.93 15.70 -6.61
C GLY A 689 6.74 15.56 -7.54
N THR A 690 5.98 14.49 -7.34
CA THR A 690 4.83 14.22 -8.19
C THR A 690 3.72 15.24 -7.98
N THR A 691 3.01 15.57 -9.05
CA THR A 691 1.73 16.28 -8.96
C THR A 691 0.68 15.35 -8.33
N ASP A 692 0.13 15.74 -7.17
CA ASP A 692 -0.81 14.92 -6.40
C ASP A 692 -1.74 15.79 -5.53
N ASP A 693 -3.03 15.46 -5.46
CA ASP A 693 -3.99 16.25 -4.68
C ASP A 693 -3.80 16.12 -3.16
N TRP A 694 -3.07 15.11 -2.69
CA TRP A 694 -2.68 14.95 -1.29
C TRP A 694 -1.90 16.15 -0.78
N TRP A 695 -1.10 16.83 -1.61
CA TRP A 695 -0.38 18.05 -1.25
C TRP A 695 -1.33 19.19 -0.82
N GLY A 696 -2.57 19.18 -1.31
CA GLY A 696 -3.61 20.14 -0.94
C GLY A 696 -4.35 19.82 0.37
N THR A 697 -4.10 18.65 0.96
CA THR A 697 -4.65 18.28 2.27
C THR A 697 -3.92 19.01 3.40
N ALA A 698 -4.50 19.04 4.60
CA ALA A 698 -3.84 19.61 5.78
C ALA A 698 -2.48 18.93 6.06
N ALA A 699 -2.41 17.61 5.93
CA ALA A 699 -1.17 16.85 6.12
C ALA A 699 -0.12 17.18 5.05
N GLY A 700 -0.50 17.16 3.77
CA GLY A 700 0.44 17.48 2.68
C GLY A 700 0.94 18.93 2.74
N SER A 701 0.06 19.88 3.01
CA SER A 701 0.43 21.29 3.19
C SER A 701 1.35 21.50 4.40
N GLN A 702 1.14 20.75 5.49
CA GLN A 702 2.04 20.76 6.64
C GLN A 702 3.44 20.26 6.26
N VAL A 703 3.54 19.13 5.54
CA VAL A 703 4.83 18.60 5.06
C VAL A 703 5.57 19.64 4.21
N VAL A 704 4.90 20.24 3.22
CA VAL A 704 5.48 21.29 2.36
C VAL A 704 5.99 22.47 3.20
N SER A 705 5.21 22.90 4.20
CA SER A 705 5.58 24.03 5.06
C SER A 705 6.78 23.71 5.96
N GLU A 706 6.83 22.50 6.52
CA GLU A 706 7.90 22.04 7.41
C GLU A 706 9.21 21.85 6.63
N LEU A 707 9.17 21.27 5.44
CA LEU A 707 10.34 21.08 4.57
C LEU A 707 11.00 22.43 4.19
N LYS A 708 10.23 23.51 4.03
CA LYS A 708 10.74 24.88 3.79
C LYS A 708 11.52 25.47 4.96
N THR A 709 11.44 24.86 6.15
CA THR A 709 12.19 25.30 7.34
C THR A 709 13.55 24.63 7.49
N ILE A 710 13.82 23.57 6.71
CA ILE A 710 15.03 22.76 6.83
C ILE A 710 16.21 23.55 6.24
N PRO A 711 17.24 23.88 7.04
CA PRO A 711 18.40 24.60 6.52
C PRO A 711 19.24 23.70 5.62
N ALA A 712 19.58 24.19 4.43
CA ALA A 712 20.47 23.48 3.51
C ALA A 712 21.83 23.15 4.15
N ALA A 713 22.31 23.99 5.07
CA ALA A 713 23.56 23.78 5.82
C ALA A 713 23.59 22.51 6.70
N GLN A 714 22.46 21.80 6.83
CA GLN A 714 22.39 20.49 7.51
C GLN A 714 22.73 19.31 6.59
N PHE A 715 23.00 19.57 5.31
CA PHE A 715 23.40 18.56 4.34
C PHE A 715 24.92 18.57 4.15
N ASP A 716 25.47 17.37 3.91
CA ASP A 716 26.86 17.19 3.50
C ASP A 716 26.90 16.47 2.14
N ALA A 717 27.77 16.92 1.25
CA ALA A 717 28.07 16.15 0.04
C ALA A 717 28.82 14.86 0.43
N ILE A 718 28.48 13.74 -0.19
CA ILE A 718 29.06 12.42 0.08
C ILE A 718 29.87 11.92 -1.11
N ASP A 719 30.87 11.10 -0.81
CA ASP A 719 31.72 10.46 -1.81
C ASP A 719 31.21 9.06 -2.12
N GLU A 720 30.45 8.92 -3.21
CA GLU A 720 29.84 7.65 -3.63
C GLU A 720 30.81 6.77 -4.45
N SER A 721 32.06 7.19 -4.69
CA SER A 721 32.94 6.48 -5.63
C SER A 721 33.21 5.03 -5.24
N SER A 722 33.18 4.70 -3.94
CA SER A 722 33.37 3.32 -3.46
C SER A 722 32.19 2.40 -3.74
N LEU A 723 31.02 2.95 -4.07
CA LEU A 723 29.82 2.21 -4.38
C LEU A 723 29.73 1.84 -5.86
N GLN A 724 30.48 2.51 -6.74
CA GLN A 724 30.38 2.28 -8.18
C GLN A 724 30.91 0.90 -8.59
N VAL A 725 30.04 0.05 -9.16
CA VAL A 725 30.48 -1.22 -9.79
C VAL A 725 31.09 -0.96 -11.18
N SER A 726 30.48 -0.08 -11.96
CA SER A 726 30.92 0.30 -13.31
C SER A 726 30.52 1.74 -13.62
N THR A 727 31.31 2.42 -14.46
CA THR A 727 31.02 3.79 -14.93
C THR A 727 29.85 3.88 -15.89
N THR A 728 29.34 2.76 -16.40
CA THR A 728 28.24 2.69 -17.37
C THR A 728 26.99 2.01 -16.82
N SER A 729 26.90 1.86 -15.51
CA SER A 729 25.78 1.20 -14.83
C SER A 729 25.43 1.94 -13.55
N TYR A 730 24.14 1.99 -13.22
CA TYR A 730 23.62 2.46 -11.93
C TYR A 730 23.84 1.43 -10.80
N GLN A 731 24.41 0.27 -11.10
CA GLN A 731 24.62 -0.77 -10.10
C GLN A 731 25.63 -0.32 -9.02
N ALA A 732 25.26 -0.55 -7.76
CA ALA A 732 26.07 -0.23 -6.60
C ALA A 732 26.61 -1.49 -5.88
N VAL A 733 27.84 -1.41 -5.38
CA VAL A 733 28.47 -2.44 -4.54
C VAL A 733 27.72 -2.53 -3.22
N GLY A 734 27.29 -3.73 -2.85
CA GLY A 734 26.49 -3.96 -1.65
C GLY A 734 24.99 -3.74 -1.85
N GLY A 735 24.54 -3.49 -3.09
CA GLY A 735 23.15 -3.60 -3.48
C GLY A 735 22.65 -5.05 -3.43
N VAL A 736 21.35 -5.26 -3.21
CA VAL A 736 20.77 -6.62 -3.13
C VAL A 736 20.71 -7.22 -4.54
N HIS A 737 21.60 -8.16 -4.87
CA HIS A 737 21.66 -8.82 -6.19
C HIS A 737 20.73 -10.04 -6.27
N ALA A 738 19.59 -9.91 -6.95
CA ALA A 738 18.65 -11.01 -7.19
C ALA A 738 18.00 -10.89 -8.60
N CYS A 739 17.87 -11.99 -9.36
CA CYS A 739 17.01 -12.01 -10.55
C CYS A 739 15.59 -11.54 -10.20
N SER A 740 15.01 -10.67 -11.02
CA SER A 740 13.64 -10.15 -10.81
C SER A 740 12.55 -10.97 -11.49
N SER A 741 12.87 -11.65 -12.60
CA SER A 741 11.91 -12.51 -13.31
C SER A 741 12.60 -13.57 -14.16
N VAL A 742 11.86 -14.62 -14.53
CA VAL A 742 12.28 -15.68 -15.45
C VAL A 742 11.12 -16.08 -16.36
N THR A 743 11.39 -16.23 -17.66
CA THR A 743 10.49 -16.86 -18.64
C THR A 743 11.10 -18.16 -19.16
N ASP A 744 10.27 -19.10 -19.62
CA ASP A 744 10.73 -20.32 -20.29
C ASP A 744 9.86 -20.64 -21.51
N SER A 745 10.48 -21.10 -22.59
CA SER A 745 9.82 -21.39 -23.86
C SER A 745 10.29 -22.74 -24.44
N PRO A 746 9.40 -23.74 -24.58
CA PRO A 746 9.72 -25.00 -25.23
C PRO A 746 9.66 -24.91 -26.76
N SER A 747 10.57 -25.62 -27.43
CA SER A 747 10.58 -25.80 -28.89
C SER A 747 10.95 -27.25 -29.26
N PRO A 748 10.11 -27.97 -30.04
CA PRO A 748 8.78 -27.56 -30.52
C PRO A 748 7.79 -27.34 -29.36
N GLY A 749 6.72 -26.57 -29.59
CA GLY A 749 5.69 -26.30 -28.59
C GLY A 749 4.76 -27.49 -28.34
N SER A 750 4.09 -27.50 -27.18
CA SER A 750 3.06 -28.50 -26.82
C SER A 750 1.82 -28.40 -27.73
N PRO A 751 1.11 -29.50 -28.04
CA PRO A 751 1.40 -30.91 -27.70
C PRO A 751 2.37 -31.58 -28.70
N GLN A 752 3.10 -32.62 -28.27
CA GLN A 752 3.98 -33.41 -29.14
C GLN A 752 3.84 -34.92 -28.94
N LEU A 753 4.26 -35.72 -29.94
CA LEU A 753 4.33 -37.17 -29.80
C LEU A 753 5.43 -37.57 -28.81
N ARG A 754 5.20 -38.64 -28.03
CA ARG A 754 6.26 -39.24 -27.22
C ARG A 754 7.43 -39.70 -28.12
N GLY A 755 8.66 -39.40 -27.71
CA GLY A 755 9.87 -39.62 -28.51
C GLY A 755 10.40 -38.36 -29.19
N THR A 756 9.64 -37.26 -29.21
CA THR A 756 10.13 -35.95 -29.66
C THR A 756 11.11 -35.35 -28.64
N SER A 757 12.26 -34.87 -29.09
CA SER A 757 13.19 -34.11 -28.26
C SER A 757 12.72 -32.65 -28.18
N VAL A 758 12.54 -32.12 -26.97
CA VAL A 758 12.01 -30.76 -26.72
C VAL A 758 13.10 -29.91 -26.06
N THR A 759 13.39 -28.73 -26.58
CA THR A 759 14.36 -27.80 -25.97
C THR A 759 13.63 -26.65 -25.28
N PHE A 760 13.80 -26.54 -23.97
CA PHE A 760 13.36 -25.42 -23.13
C PHE A 760 14.45 -24.35 -23.14
N THR A 761 14.05 -23.08 -23.22
CA THR A 761 14.95 -21.93 -23.24
C THR A 761 14.46 -20.90 -22.25
N ALA A 762 15.22 -20.70 -21.17
CA ALA A 762 14.92 -19.74 -20.14
C ALA A 762 15.58 -18.38 -20.42
N THR A 763 14.93 -17.30 -19.99
CA THR A 763 15.48 -15.95 -20.00
C THR A 763 15.17 -15.28 -18.68
N SER A 764 16.16 -14.65 -18.04
CA SER A 764 15.98 -13.93 -16.77
C SER A 764 16.30 -12.45 -16.89
N THR A 765 15.76 -11.66 -15.95
CA THR A 765 16.01 -10.22 -15.82
C THR A 765 16.69 -9.90 -14.48
N ASN A 766 17.45 -8.80 -14.44
CA ASN A 766 18.10 -8.22 -13.25
C ASN A 766 19.11 -9.10 -12.54
N CYS A 767 19.80 -9.94 -13.29
CA CYS A 767 20.87 -10.79 -12.78
C CYS A 767 22.09 -10.70 -13.71
N PRO A 768 23.18 -10.06 -13.25
CA PRO A 768 24.42 -9.96 -14.02
C PRO A 768 25.03 -11.31 -14.42
N ASN A 769 24.86 -12.35 -13.60
CA ASN A 769 25.44 -13.68 -13.78
C ASN A 769 24.38 -14.78 -13.61
N PRO A 770 23.41 -14.92 -14.53
CA PRO A 770 22.30 -15.85 -14.35
C PRO A 770 22.76 -17.31 -14.39
N LEU A 771 22.32 -18.06 -13.39
CA LEU A 771 22.33 -19.51 -13.36
C LEU A 771 20.89 -20.00 -13.48
N TYR A 772 20.65 -20.95 -14.38
CA TYR A 772 19.32 -21.52 -14.64
C TYR A 772 19.23 -22.98 -14.20
N GLN A 773 18.12 -23.34 -13.56
CA GLN A 773 17.77 -24.71 -13.20
C GLN A 773 16.40 -25.06 -13.80
N PHE A 774 16.30 -26.21 -14.47
CA PHE A 774 15.07 -26.65 -15.13
C PHE A 774 14.46 -27.83 -14.39
N TRP A 775 13.14 -27.84 -14.30
CA TRP A 775 12.39 -28.86 -13.60
C TRP A 775 11.28 -29.43 -14.47
N ILE A 776 11.01 -30.72 -14.31
CA ILE A 776 9.91 -31.44 -14.96
C ILE A 776 9.11 -32.21 -13.91
N LEU A 777 7.79 -32.15 -14.00
CA LEU A 777 6.85 -32.95 -13.22
C LEU A 777 6.18 -33.98 -14.14
N PRO A 778 6.44 -35.28 -13.98
CA PRO A 778 5.70 -36.33 -14.67
C PRO A 778 4.21 -36.37 -14.26
N PRO A 779 3.30 -36.81 -15.15
CA PRO A 779 1.89 -37.00 -14.80
C PRO A 779 1.75 -37.93 -13.58
N GLY A 780 1.16 -37.42 -12.49
CA GLY A 780 1.00 -38.17 -11.23
C GLY A 780 2.32 -38.45 -10.48
N GLY A 781 3.42 -37.80 -10.86
CA GLY A 781 4.73 -37.92 -10.21
C GLY A 781 5.04 -36.79 -9.23
N ILE A 782 6.33 -36.62 -8.90
CA ILE A 782 6.88 -35.51 -8.11
C ILE A 782 7.84 -34.68 -8.97
N TRP A 783 8.10 -33.43 -8.59
CA TRP A 783 9.01 -32.56 -9.32
C TRP A 783 10.44 -33.13 -9.32
N GLN A 784 11.09 -33.07 -10.47
CA GLN A 784 12.46 -33.52 -10.64
C GLN A 784 13.30 -32.43 -11.28
N VAL A 785 14.52 -32.22 -10.75
CA VAL A 785 15.53 -31.40 -11.41
C VAL A 785 15.90 -32.07 -12.72
N ALA A 786 15.45 -31.49 -13.81
CA ALA A 786 15.73 -31.94 -15.16
C ALA A 786 17.12 -31.46 -15.62
N LYS A 787 17.54 -30.28 -15.13
CA LYS A 787 18.91 -29.77 -15.25
C LYS A 787 19.24 -28.88 -14.06
N ALA A 788 20.33 -29.19 -13.34
CA ALA A 788 20.82 -28.38 -12.22
C ALA A 788 21.33 -26.99 -12.67
N TYR A 789 21.52 -26.08 -11.72
CA TYR A 789 22.00 -24.72 -11.97
C TYR A 789 23.25 -24.68 -12.86
N SER A 790 23.15 -23.93 -13.96
CA SER A 790 24.27 -23.65 -14.85
C SER A 790 24.04 -22.35 -15.61
N SER A 791 25.09 -21.74 -16.16
CA SER A 791 24.98 -20.58 -17.04
C SER A 791 24.32 -20.89 -18.39
N ALA A 792 24.12 -22.17 -18.71
CA ALA A 792 23.44 -22.57 -19.93
C ALA A 792 21.92 -22.49 -19.74
N ASN A 793 21.32 -21.49 -20.40
CA ASN A 793 19.89 -21.15 -20.34
C ASN A 793 18.98 -22.09 -21.16
N THR A 794 19.47 -23.26 -21.56
CA THR A 794 18.68 -24.25 -22.32
C THR A 794 18.72 -25.63 -21.67
N PHE A 795 17.62 -26.36 -21.81
CA PHE A 795 17.50 -27.75 -21.38
C PHE A 795 16.80 -28.58 -22.46
N THR A 796 17.44 -29.66 -22.92
CA THR A 796 16.85 -30.58 -23.90
C THR A 796 16.26 -31.79 -23.19
N TRP A 797 14.94 -31.93 -23.26
CA TRP A 797 14.17 -33.01 -22.68
C TRP A 797 13.96 -34.14 -23.70
N ASN A 798 14.55 -35.30 -23.43
CA ASN A 798 14.32 -36.51 -24.21
C ASN A 798 13.06 -37.22 -23.72
N THR A 799 12.03 -37.26 -24.56
CA THR A 799 10.74 -37.86 -24.21
C THR A 799 10.60 -39.33 -24.62
N LEU A 800 11.67 -39.93 -25.16
CA LEU A 800 11.68 -41.34 -25.54
C LEU A 800 11.49 -42.22 -24.29
N GLY A 801 10.51 -43.12 -24.34
CA GLY A 801 10.21 -44.02 -23.23
C GLY A 801 9.32 -43.42 -22.14
N LEU A 802 9.06 -42.11 -22.14
CA LEU A 802 8.17 -41.46 -21.17
C LEU A 802 6.69 -41.79 -21.43
N ALA A 803 5.88 -41.80 -20.37
CA ALA A 803 4.45 -42.06 -20.46
C ALA A 803 3.71 -40.91 -21.17
N PRO A 804 2.66 -41.18 -21.98
CA PRO A 804 1.80 -40.12 -22.50
C PRO A 804 1.04 -39.43 -21.36
N GLY A 805 0.76 -38.14 -21.51
CA GLY A 805 0.08 -37.33 -20.48
C GLY A 805 0.59 -35.89 -20.41
N ASN A 806 0.06 -35.14 -19.46
CA ASN A 806 0.44 -33.74 -19.21
C ASN A 806 1.57 -33.69 -18.18
N TYR A 807 2.74 -33.25 -18.63
CA TYR A 807 3.87 -32.93 -17.77
C TYR A 807 3.80 -31.44 -17.40
N LEU A 808 4.28 -31.05 -16.22
CA LEU A 808 4.54 -29.63 -15.95
C LEU A 808 6.04 -29.35 -16.09
N TYR A 809 6.38 -28.14 -16.52
CA TYR A 809 7.76 -27.65 -16.56
C TYR A 809 7.86 -26.27 -15.93
N THR A 810 9.01 -25.97 -15.32
CA THR A 810 9.38 -24.65 -14.80
C THR A 810 10.88 -24.44 -14.94
N ALA A 811 11.31 -23.19 -15.07
CA ALA A 811 12.70 -22.76 -15.02
C ALA A 811 12.90 -21.78 -13.87
N TRP A 812 13.96 -21.99 -13.10
CA TRP A 812 14.40 -21.09 -12.04
C TRP A 812 15.64 -20.35 -12.51
N ALA A 813 15.81 -19.11 -12.06
CA ALA A 813 17.05 -18.38 -12.21
C ALA A 813 17.48 -17.77 -10.89
N ARG A 814 18.80 -17.69 -10.71
CA ARG A 814 19.44 -16.87 -9.68
C ARG A 814 20.69 -16.25 -10.23
N ASP A 815 21.13 -15.16 -9.64
CA ASP A 815 22.47 -14.66 -9.84
C ASP A 815 23.48 -15.64 -9.22
N ALA A 816 24.65 -15.78 -9.84
CA ALA A 816 25.74 -16.59 -9.30
C ALA A 816 26.24 -16.09 -7.93
N ALA A 817 26.03 -14.80 -7.62
CA ALA A 817 26.31 -14.20 -6.32
C ALA A 817 25.17 -14.38 -5.30
N SER A 818 23.98 -14.79 -5.74
CA SER A 818 22.85 -15.06 -4.83
C SER A 818 23.06 -16.37 -4.08
N THR A 819 22.84 -16.33 -2.77
CA THR A 819 22.79 -17.52 -1.91
C THR A 819 21.38 -18.12 -1.83
N ALA A 820 20.38 -17.49 -2.47
CA ALA A 820 19.02 -18.00 -2.49
C ALA A 820 18.91 -19.30 -3.32
N PRO A 821 17.95 -20.19 -3.00
CA PRO A 821 17.65 -21.35 -3.83
C PRO A 821 17.28 -20.97 -5.26
N TYR A 822 16.59 -19.85 -5.44
CA TYR A 822 16.39 -19.13 -6.69
C TYR A 822 16.08 -17.66 -6.37
N ASP A 823 16.27 -16.75 -7.32
CA ASP A 823 15.86 -15.36 -7.17
C ASP A 823 14.50 -15.09 -7.84
N ALA A 824 14.26 -15.74 -8.99
CA ALA A 824 12.98 -15.73 -9.67
C ALA A 824 12.71 -17.08 -10.38
N PHE A 825 11.45 -17.35 -10.70
CA PHE A 825 11.06 -18.58 -11.39
C PHE A 825 9.92 -18.35 -12.38
N PHE A 826 9.85 -19.20 -13.39
CA PHE A 826 8.74 -19.26 -14.35
C PHE A 826 7.62 -20.12 -13.78
N ALA A 827 6.41 -19.56 -13.64
CA ALA A 827 5.25 -20.32 -13.16
C ALA A 827 5.05 -21.61 -13.99
N ALA A 828 4.79 -22.73 -13.33
CA ALA A 828 4.76 -24.03 -13.99
C ALA A 828 3.70 -24.08 -15.10
N GLN A 829 4.10 -24.55 -16.28
CA GLN A 829 3.22 -24.68 -17.46
C GLN A 829 3.08 -26.13 -17.90
N SER A 830 1.95 -26.46 -18.51
CA SER A 830 1.66 -27.81 -18.99
C SER A 830 2.27 -28.08 -20.37
N TYR A 831 2.90 -29.23 -20.53
CA TYR A 831 3.41 -29.78 -21.78
C TYR A 831 2.87 -31.19 -22.01
N SER A 832 2.08 -31.37 -23.07
CA SER A 832 1.34 -32.61 -23.35
C SER A 832 2.10 -33.54 -24.29
N LEU A 833 2.31 -34.79 -23.87
CA LEU A 833 2.84 -35.87 -24.71
C LEU A 833 1.73 -36.84 -25.12
N THR A 834 1.58 -37.06 -26.43
CA THR A 834 0.54 -37.93 -27.01
C THR A 834 1.12 -39.23 -27.58
N LEU A 835 0.24 -40.22 -27.76
CA LEU A 835 0.56 -41.45 -28.48
C LEU A 835 0.32 -41.24 -29.99
N GLN A 836 1.14 -41.88 -30.81
CA GLN A 836 0.85 -41.98 -32.23
C GLN A 836 -0.35 -42.90 -32.42
N SER A 837 -1.45 -42.36 -32.93
CA SER A 837 -2.64 -43.14 -33.28
C SER A 837 -2.30 -44.07 -34.45
N CYS A 838 -2.48 -45.37 -34.27
CA CYS A 838 -2.44 -46.31 -35.39
C CYS A 838 -3.68 -46.06 -36.26
N THR A 839 -3.49 -45.60 -37.50
CA THR A 839 -4.55 -45.66 -38.51
C THR A 839 -4.63 -47.08 -39.03
N SER A 840 -5.69 -47.81 -38.64
CA SER A 840 -6.13 -49.03 -39.34
C SER A 840 -7.03 -48.68 -40.50
#